data_AF-A0A1X6N8J2-F1
#
_entry.id   AF-A0A1X6N8J2-F1
#
_cell.length_a   1.000
_cell.length_b   1.000
_cell.length_c   1.000
_cell.angle_alpha   90.00
_cell.angle_beta   90.00
_cell.angle_gamma   90.00
#
_symmetry.space_group_name_H-M   'P 1'
#
loop_
_entity.id
_entity.type
_entity.pdbx_description
1 polymer ?
#
loop_
_entity_poly.entity_id
_entity_poly.type
_entity_poly.pdbx_seq_one_letter_code
_entity_poly.pdbx_strand_id
1 'polypeptide(L)'
;MCVGENCAPQAVHYMNAQLTALYENALSCVKEHDVAHKHPEQTKYSHALAEYSYIDPDSRGLHTMFKATFDKPSVEFICNHDAVLRLKIHKGFYRLDYTKASNMTYAEKDRIQSLHEVDLAFRVPYDIHGLRGKDHKIGNGQNVIKMVILDLLKAELVSVKPAVIIGRDAFVHYLEHYLSFLHHAGNHVLFSLPDFDDDRYRLTIDYSLMGGAVPEVAEVHGISVEKINTYLSSVWLKAAMLLGGPDGITADWKQTVFAEYRSTWSQHVDLEVHYAVRLGAPRIKPICSREVVLYFAVDEVSFYTSTDFEVYSGWEIAILVDVIYEVDSSGHATRCILDLSTARPYNSFCKFAGLEEHDEIALSYCTTLLEFFTSGYLDIMESVDFHVIYHNDTRWVTVKDDTEFLPSWTADHETTGAGTVSAGGSAFVRWTETVTTYSMHGFDQITAISQSSINALFASLHEQGLTTKAGEYAAVLSQWAHEEYFSASFKPITVRLLSNGRAIVWIHLEKGHLKTLRNWQLWHENEKYDFDGWHLAFEVDIKKQFHHDISVSDEFRHKYKESAVFKQHGQHHSTRLLEHIYLDLETAEFLHEFSSFEGLFQKRDHRPIDKVQAAVHYIKSHYLPHLAHWGLHILYTVPIWHSGTLETLPSCSLTSIAYHIYSKTQITRHTWAHVAAEPAIVILGMIGFRSLPSTYLDAKSAARWEAYIVLQSDLDGLKVAVVGSPAVKFEKTKFEGDTIAARFTDLHTNLQAHLPPTIDLADVLRELRVFEGVWHYGFPGTHAYALANPVFTRAGDILFELRLHGNGPQSPSRTAPGFRLGVGASPMRPGSISRSSSSEYPPRYKRSV
;
A
#
# COMPACT_ATOMS: atom_id res chain seq x y z
N MET A 1 19.73 1.16 42.54
CA MET A 1 19.43 0.98 41.10
C MET A 1 20.24 2.01 40.34
N CYS A 2 20.60 1.77 39.08
CA CYS A 2 21.44 2.70 38.33
C CYS A 2 20.55 3.81 37.75
N VAL A 3 20.51 4.96 38.43
CA VAL A 3 19.68 6.10 38.03
C VAL A 3 20.23 6.68 36.72
N GLY A 4 19.38 6.78 35.70
CA GLY A 4 19.76 7.21 34.35
C GLY A 4 20.20 6.07 33.41
N GLU A 5 20.37 4.85 33.90
CA GLU A 5 20.69 3.67 33.08
C GLU A 5 19.48 2.75 32.90
N ASN A 6 19.54 1.88 31.89
CA ASN A 6 18.53 0.84 31.70
C ASN A 6 18.61 -0.23 32.80
N CYS A 7 17.62 -0.23 33.71
CA CYS A 7 17.54 -1.14 34.85
C CYS A 7 16.92 -2.52 34.51
N ALA A 8 16.75 -2.86 33.24
CA ALA A 8 16.20 -4.15 32.81
C ALA A 8 16.98 -5.38 33.33
N PRO A 9 18.33 -5.44 33.31
CA PRO A 9 19.07 -6.57 33.87
C PRO A 9 18.76 -6.84 35.36
N GLN A 10 18.58 -5.78 36.14
CA GLN A 10 18.23 -5.85 37.56
C GLN A 10 16.77 -6.26 37.76
N ALA A 11 15.86 -5.86 36.85
CA ALA A 11 14.48 -6.34 36.84
C ALA A 11 14.38 -7.84 36.48
N VAL A 12 15.12 -8.31 35.48
CA VAL A 12 15.21 -9.75 35.15
C VAL A 12 15.75 -10.55 36.33
N HIS A 13 16.78 -10.05 37.02
CA HIS A 13 17.29 -10.68 38.24
C HIS A 13 16.21 -10.76 39.34
N TYR A 14 15.48 -9.67 39.60
CA TYR A 14 14.43 -9.61 40.62
C TYR A 14 13.24 -10.54 40.31
N MET A 15 12.85 -10.68 39.04
CA MET A 15 11.79 -11.61 38.62
C MET A 15 12.24 -13.08 38.74
N ASN A 16 13.50 -13.39 38.40
CA ASN A 16 14.06 -14.74 38.61
C ASN A 16 14.24 -15.10 40.10
N ALA A 17 14.47 -14.11 40.97
CA ALA A 17 14.47 -14.32 42.42
C ALA A 17 13.07 -14.68 42.96
N GLN A 18 12.00 -14.08 42.42
CA GLN A 18 10.63 -14.46 42.75
C GLN A 18 10.28 -15.89 42.28
N LEU A 19 10.60 -16.23 41.02
CA LEU A 19 10.44 -17.60 40.52
C LEU A 19 11.21 -18.63 41.35
N THR A 20 12.42 -18.27 41.81
CA THR A 20 13.22 -19.08 42.74
C THR A 20 12.47 -19.34 44.05
N ALA A 21 11.97 -18.28 44.70
CA ALA A 21 11.24 -18.41 45.97
C ALA A 21 9.91 -19.19 45.82
N LEU A 22 9.17 -18.98 44.72
CA LEU A 22 7.94 -19.74 44.43
C LEU A 22 8.21 -21.23 44.24
N TYR A 23 9.30 -21.58 43.54
CA TYR A 23 9.76 -22.96 43.38
C TYR A 23 10.22 -23.59 44.72
N GLU A 24 10.96 -22.86 45.55
CA GLU A 24 11.41 -23.35 46.86
C GLU A 24 10.24 -23.58 47.82
N ASN A 25 9.23 -22.70 47.81
CA ASN A 25 7.96 -22.90 48.52
C ASN A 25 7.21 -24.14 48.01
N ALA A 26 7.14 -24.35 46.69
CA ALA A 26 6.53 -25.56 46.12
C ALA A 26 7.29 -26.84 46.55
N LEU A 27 8.62 -26.79 46.60
CA LEU A 27 9.46 -27.90 47.05
C LEU A 27 9.32 -28.21 48.55
N SER A 28 9.04 -27.20 49.39
CA SER A 28 8.62 -27.40 50.80
C SER A 28 7.23 -28.04 50.87
N CYS A 29 6.24 -27.53 50.13
CA CYS A 29 4.88 -28.08 50.09
C CYS A 29 4.86 -29.58 49.73
N VAL A 30 5.66 -30.01 48.75
CA VAL A 30 5.78 -31.44 48.38
C VAL A 30 6.34 -32.31 49.51
N LYS A 31 7.27 -31.78 50.33
CA LYS A 31 7.88 -32.52 51.45
C LYS A 31 6.98 -32.59 52.68
N GLU A 32 6.17 -31.57 52.90
CA GLU A 32 5.35 -31.40 54.11
C GLU A 32 3.91 -31.91 53.96
N HIS A 33 3.45 -32.18 52.75
CA HIS A 33 2.09 -32.67 52.47
C HIS A 33 2.10 -34.03 51.77
N ASP A 34 2.30 -35.08 52.57
CA ASP A 34 2.10 -36.46 52.13
C ASP A 34 0.66 -36.67 51.60
N VAL A 35 0.56 -37.50 50.55
CA VAL A 35 -0.49 -37.45 49.51
C VAL A 35 -1.88 -37.88 50.03
N ALA A 36 -1.96 -38.44 51.23
CA ALA A 36 -3.12 -39.19 51.71
C ALA A 36 -4.31 -38.36 52.26
N HIS A 37 -4.18 -37.05 52.54
CA HIS A 37 -5.09 -36.36 53.48
C HIS A 37 -5.67 -34.98 53.08
N LYS A 38 -5.61 -34.53 51.81
CA LYS A 38 -6.23 -33.25 51.37
C LYS A 38 -6.90 -33.34 50.00
N HIS A 39 -7.82 -32.41 49.71
CA HIS A 39 -8.53 -32.32 48.42
C HIS A 39 -7.54 -32.19 47.25
N PRO A 40 -7.59 -33.07 46.22
CA PRO A 40 -6.47 -33.29 45.29
C PRO A 40 -6.26 -32.23 44.21
N GLU A 41 -7.05 -31.15 44.20
CA GLU A 41 -6.93 -30.06 43.21
C GLU A 41 -6.39 -28.77 43.82
N GLN A 42 -6.94 -28.32 44.95
CA GLN A 42 -6.48 -27.11 45.63
C GLN A 42 -5.01 -27.19 46.06
N THR A 43 -4.52 -28.38 46.42
CA THR A 43 -3.10 -28.57 46.75
C THR A 43 -2.17 -28.48 45.54
N LYS A 44 -2.64 -28.77 44.31
CA LYS A 44 -1.82 -28.73 43.08
C LYS A 44 -1.28 -27.34 42.79
N TYR A 45 -2.08 -26.29 43.03
CA TYR A 45 -1.64 -24.91 42.87
C TYR A 45 -0.37 -24.59 43.69
N SER A 46 -0.24 -25.17 44.89
CA SER A 46 0.90 -24.96 45.77
C SER A 46 2.14 -25.78 45.43
N HIS A 47 2.06 -26.82 44.58
CA HIS A 47 3.22 -27.66 44.24
C HIS A 47 3.59 -27.74 42.76
N ALA A 48 2.75 -27.23 41.84
CA ALA A 48 2.93 -27.40 40.39
C ALA A 48 4.31 -27.02 39.84
N LEU A 49 4.95 -25.97 40.37
CA LEU A 49 6.29 -25.54 39.94
C LEU A 49 7.40 -26.56 40.25
N ALA A 50 7.18 -27.50 41.17
CA ALA A 50 8.14 -28.54 41.55
C ALA A 50 7.70 -29.95 41.13
N GLU A 51 6.40 -30.26 41.20
CA GLU A 51 5.82 -31.51 40.71
C GLU A 51 4.43 -31.27 40.08
N TYR A 52 4.19 -31.85 38.89
CA TYR A 52 2.89 -31.81 38.23
C TYR A 52 2.44 -33.20 37.80
N SER A 53 1.12 -33.43 37.83
CA SER A 53 0.50 -34.65 37.29
C SER A 53 -0.87 -34.39 36.64
N TYR A 54 -1.01 -34.90 35.42
CA TYR A 54 -2.22 -34.85 34.61
C TYR A 54 -2.88 -36.24 34.54
N ILE A 55 -4.21 -36.25 34.61
CA ILE A 55 -5.08 -37.43 34.59
C ILE A 55 -6.20 -37.10 33.60
N ASP A 56 -6.51 -37.98 32.66
CA ASP A 56 -7.62 -37.78 31.70
C ASP A 56 -8.96 -37.76 32.46
N PRO A 57 -9.73 -36.64 32.46
CA PRO A 57 -11.01 -36.56 33.17
C PRO A 57 -12.06 -37.53 32.60
N ASP A 58 -11.94 -37.92 31.33
CA ASP A 58 -12.83 -38.88 30.65
C ASP A 58 -12.31 -40.34 30.77
N SER A 59 -11.31 -40.61 31.61
CA SER A 59 -10.79 -41.97 31.83
C SER A 59 -11.53 -42.69 32.95
N ARG A 60 -12.03 -43.91 32.68
CA ARG A 60 -12.82 -44.70 33.66
C ARG A 60 -12.01 -45.29 34.82
N GLY A 61 -10.69 -45.10 34.81
CA GLY A 61 -9.80 -45.37 35.92
C GLY A 61 -8.78 -44.24 35.97
N LEU A 62 -8.49 -43.73 37.17
CA LEU A 62 -7.65 -42.54 37.44
C LEU A 62 -6.17 -42.80 37.09
N HIS A 63 -5.88 -42.91 35.80
CA HIS A 63 -4.53 -43.17 35.29
C HIS A 63 -3.81 -41.85 35.04
N THR A 64 -2.67 -41.67 35.70
CA THR A 64 -1.76 -40.57 35.41
C THR A 64 -1.23 -40.69 33.98
N MET A 65 -1.59 -39.73 33.13
CA MET A 65 -1.20 -39.68 31.72
C MET A 65 0.12 -38.95 31.50
N PHE A 66 0.42 -37.97 32.36
CA PHE A 66 1.71 -37.28 32.45
C PHE A 66 2.06 -37.03 33.91
N LYS A 67 3.33 -37.23 34.27
CA LYS A 67 3.90 -36.78 35.55
C LYS A 67 5.31 -36.28 35.34
N ALA A 68 5.64 -35.12 35.89
CA ALA A 68 6.99 -34.57 35.90
C ALA A 68 7.32 -33.94 37.25
N THR A 69 8.58 -34.05 37.66
CA THR A 69 9.19 -33.16 38.67
C THR A 69 10.18 -32.25 37.97
N PHE A 70 10.10 -30.96 38.26
CA PHE A 70 10.89 -29.92 37.61
C PHE A 70 12.06 -29.48 38.49
N ASP A 71 13.14 -29.04 37.87
CA ASP A 71 14.11 -28.16 38.49
C ASP A 71 13.62 -26.70 38.46
N LYS A 72 14.37 -25.83 39.15
CA LYS A 72 14.05 -24.41 39.30
C LYS A 72 13.81 -23.71 37.94
N PRO A 73 12.66 -23.06 37.72
CA PRO A 73 12.37 -22.31 36.50
C PRO A 73 13.17 -21.00 36.42
N SER A 74 13.34 -20.49 35.20
CA SER A 74 13.88 -19.14 34.96
C SER A 74 13.23 -18.46 33.75
N VAL A 75 13.35 -17.14 33.68
CA VAL A 75 12.83 -16.31 32.58
C VAL A 75 13.92 -15.38 32.05
N GLU A 76 14.08 -15.34 30.73
CA GLU A 76 15.02 -14.47 30.01
C GLU A 76 14.22 -13.59 29.03
N PHE A 77 14.36 -12.28 29.10
CA PHE A 77 13.57 -11.39 28.25
C PHE A 77 14.27 -11.15 26.91
N ILE A 78 13.52 -11.28 25.82
CA ILE A 78 14.01 -11.01 24.44
C ILE A 78 13.79 -9.55 24.10
N CYS A 79 12.62 -9.04 24.46
CA CYS A 79 12.13 -7.69 24.18
C CYS A 79 11.08 -7.26 25.21
N ASN A 80 10.51 -6.07 25.03
CA ASN A 80 9.38 -5.54 25.81
C ASN A 80 8.04 -6.30 25.61
N HIS A 81 8.02 -7.32 24.74
CA HIS A 81 6.82 -8.09 24.38
C HIS A 81 6.94 -9.61 24.57
N ASP A 82 8.14 -10.19 24.40
CA ASP A 82 8.38 -11.65 24.48
C ASP A 82 9.51 -11.98 25.47
N ALA A 83 9.30 -13.07 26.21
CA ALA A 83 10.33 -13.70 27.05
C ALA A 83 10.48 -15.19 26.72
N VAL A 84 11.64 -15.75 27.05
CA VAL A 84 11.89 -17.19 27.08
C VAL A 84 11.66 -17.70 28.50
N LEU A 85 10.60 -18.49 28.70
CA LEU A 85 10.44 -19.29 29.91
C LEU A 85 11.25 -20.57 29.76
N ARG A 86 12.25 -20.76 30.63
CA ARG A 86 13.02 -22.00 30.72
C ARG A 86 12.47 -22.88 31.85
N LEU A 87 12.21 -24.13 31.49
CA LEU A 87 11.77 -25.19 32.39
C LEU A 87 12.68 -26.41 32.18
N LYS A 88 12.98 -27.15 33.24
CA LYS A 88 13.81 -28.36 33.14
C LYS A 88 13.13 -29.50 33.87
N ILE A 89 12.82 -30.59 33.18
CA ILE A 89 12.24 -31.79 33.76
C ILE A 89 13.38 -32.65 34.28
N HIS A 90 13.58 -32.67 35.60
CA HIS A 90 14.57 -33.53 36.24
C HIS A 90 14.25 -35.01 35.97
N LYS A 91 12.99 -35.41 36.17
CA LYS A 91 12.48 -36.76 35.86
C LYS A 91 10.96 -36.75 35.67
N GLY A 92 10.44 -37.73 34.94
CA GLY A 92 9.01 -37.89 34.71
C GLY A 92 8.64 -39.05 33.78
N PHE A 93 7.39 -39.08 33.36
CA PHE A 93 6.92 -39.90 32.25
C PHE A 93 5.69 -39.27 31.60
N TYR A 94 5.44 -39.64 30.34
CA TYR A 94 4.22 -39.29 29.60
C TYR A 94 3.70 -40.48 28.81
N ARG A 95 2.41 -40.46 28.50
CA ARG A 95 1.72 -41.53 27.78
C ARG A 95 1.34 -41.17 26.35
N LEU A 96 1.50 -42.12 25.44
CA LEU A 96 1.19 -41.94 24.01
C LEU A 96 -0.31 -42.07 23.69
N ASP A 97 -1.13 -42.64 24.57
CA ASP A 97 -2.58 -42.82 24.38
C ASP A 97 -3.41 -41.57 24.78
N TYR A 98 -2.92 -40.37 24.43
CA TYR A 98 -3.52 -39.07 24.80
C TYR A 98 -4.80 -38.71 24.02
N THR A 99 -5.01 -39.27 22.82
CA THR A 99 -6.18 -38.99 21.97
C THR A 99 -6.95 -40.26 21.64
N LYS A 100 -8.25 -40.28 21.98
CA LYS A 100 -9.16 -41.42 21.72
C LYS A 100 -9.44 -41.68 20.22
N ALA A 101 -8.94 -40.80 19.34
CA ALA A 101 -9.07 -40.89 17.89
C ALA A 101 -7.79 -41.37 17.16
N SER A 102 -6.67 -41.58 17.86
CA SER A 102 -5.43 -42.03 17.21
C SER A 102 -5.51 -43.52 16.86
N ASN A 103 -5.51 -43.85 15.56
CA ASN A 103 -5.53 -45.23 15.05
C ASN A 103 -4.21 -46.03 15.31
N MET A 104 -3.29 -45.53 16.15
CA MET A 104 -2.00 -46.17 16.44
C MET A 104 -2.06 -47.04 17.70
N THR A 105 -2.06 -48.36 17.50
CA THR A 105 -2.06 -49.35 18.59
C THR A 105 -0.65 -49.54 19.17
N TYR A 106 -0.21 -48.64 20.04
CA TYR A 106 1.08 -48.77 20.73
C TYR A 106 1.13 -50.04 21.61
N ALA A 107 2.25 -50.78 21.52
CA ALA A 107 2.54 -51.90 22.40
C ALA A 107 2.72 -51.41 23.84
N GLU A 108 2.31 -52.24 24.81
CA GLU A 108 2.13 -51.80 26.20
C GLU A 108 3.44 -51.32 26.88
N LYS A 109 4.60 -51.79 26.41
CA LYS A 109 5.92 -51.33 26.85
C LYS A 109 6.28 -49.93 26.35
N ASP A 110 5.82 -49.56 25.16
CA ASP A 110 6.20 -48.32 24.46
C ASP A 110 5.20 -47.18 24.72
N ARG A 111 4.04 -47.49 25.32
CA ARG A 111 3.02 -46.50 25.70
C ARG A 111 3.48 -45.47 26.71
N ILE A 112 4.44 -45.83 27.57
CA ILE A 112 4.98 -44.96 28.62
C ILE A 112 6.39 -44.57 28.22
N GLN A 113 6.59 -43.29 27.92
CA GLN A 113 7.89 -42.71 27.60
C GLN A 113 8.45 -42.01 28.85
N SER A 114 9.65 -42.39 29.28
CA SER A 114 10.31 -41.79 30.45
C SER A 114 11.02 -40.48 30.09
N LEU A 115 10.97 -39.53 31.02
CA LEU A 115 11.66 -38.24 30.93
C LEU A 115 12.74 -38.19 32.01
N HIS A 116 13.92 -37.70 31.66
CA HIS A 116 15.05 -37.53 32.58
C HIS A 116 15.95 -36.42 32.04
N GLU A 117 16.24 -35.40 32.85
CA GLU A 117 17.08 -34.25 32.49
C GLU A 117 16.74 -33.63 31.12
N VAL A 118 15.48 -33.19 30.95
CA VAL A 118 15.00 -32.56 29.70
C VAL A 118 14.83 -31.05 29.88
N ASP A 119 15.68 -30.27 29.22
CA ASP A 119 15.55 -28.81 29.12
C ASP A 119 14.48 -28.43 28.10
N LEU A 120 13.66 -27.45 28.45
CA LEU A 120 12.60 -26.85 27.64
C LEU A 120 12.76 -25.34 27.60
N ALA A 121 12.56 -24.74 26.43
CA ALA A 121 12.49 -23.29 26.27
C ALA A 121 11.23 -22.92 25.49
N PHE A 122 10.34 -22.16 26.13
CA PHE A 122 9.12 -21.64 25.52
C PHE A 122 9.28 -20.14 25.25
N ARG A 123 8.89 -19.67 24.07
CA ARG A 123 8.68 -18.25 23.79
C ARG A 123 7.29 -17.88 24.30
N VAL A 124 7.21 -16.85 25.13
CA VAL A 124 5.99 -16.47 25.85
C VAL A 124 5.77 -14.97 25.67
N PRO A 125 4.69 -14.55 24.98
CA PRO A 125 4.27 -13.16 24.96
C PRO A 125 3.88 -12.69 26.36
N TYR A 126 4.05 -11.41 26.67
CA TYR A 126 3.66 -10.86 27.97
C TYR A 126 3.22 -9.40 27.87
N ASP A 127 2.43 -8.98 28.86
CA ASP A 127 1.98 -7.59 29.01
C ASP A 127 2.47 -7.00 30.35
N ILE A 128 2.65 -5.66 30.41
CA ILE A 128 3.13 -4.95 31.61
C ILE A 128 2.00 -4.08 32.19
N HIS A 129 1.55 -4.41 33.41
CA HIS A 129 0.50 -3.67 34.11
C HIS A 129 1.03 -2.90 35.33
N GLY A 130 0.83 -1.58 35.36
CA GLY A 130 1.24 -0.74 36.48
C GLY A 130 0.16 -0.58 37.56
N LEU A 131 0.37 -1.18 38.73
CA LEU A 131 -0.38 -0.82 39.94
C LEU A 131 0.12 0.54 40.44
N ARG A 132 -0.78 1.53 40.54
CA ARG A 132 -0.45 2.88 41.02
C ARG A 132 -1.10 3.15 42.37
N GLY A 133 -0.33 3.65 43.32
CA GLY A 133 -0.80 4.07 44.64
C GLY A 133 -0.22 5.42 45.06
N LYS A 134 -0.81 6.01 46.10
CA LYS A 134 -0.23 7.14 46.84
C LYS A 134 -0.34 6.85 48.33
N ASP A 135 0.81 6.63 48.97
CA ASP A 135 0.93 6.59 50.43
C ASP A 135 2.16 7.40 50.85
N HIS A 136 1.91 8.41 51.68
CA HIS A 136 2.87 9.33 52.28
C HIS A 136 3.89 8.66 53.20
N LYS A 137 3.69 7.38 53.54
CA LYS A 137 4.65 6.55 54.29
C LYS A 137 5.64 5.79 53.40
N ILE A 138 5.36 5.69 52.10
CA ILE A 138 6.17 4.93 51.14
C ILE A 138 7.01 5.90 50.30
N GLY A 139 6.45 7.03 49.88
CA GLY A 139 7.14 8.04 49.08
C GLY A 139 6.33 9.33 48.92
N ASN A 140 6.95 10.35 48.32
CA ASN A 140 6.29 11.62 48.00
C ASN A 140 5.62 11.63 46.60
N GLY A 141 5.91 10.62 45.75
CA GLY A 141 5.48 10.55 44.34
C GLY A 141 4.18 9.76 44.10
N GLN A 142 4.06 9.20 42.88
CA GLN A 142 3.17 8.05 42.62
C GLN A 142 3.97 6.77 42.83
N ASN A 143 3.56 5.95 43.80
CA ASN A 143 4.16 4.63 44.00
C ASN A 143 3.67 3.72 42.86
N VAL A 144 4.58 3.25 41.99
CA VAL A 144 4.24 2.42 40.82
C VAL A 144 4.93 1.06 40.93
N ILE A 145 4.13 0.01 41.09
CA ILE A 145 4.60 -1.38 41.01
C ILE A 145 4.19 -1.92 39.64
N LYS A 146 5.17 -2.12 38.75
CA LYS A 146 4.96 -2.78 37.45
C LYS A 146 4.87 -4.30 37.66
N MET A 147 3.82 -4.92 37.15
CA MET A 147 3.65 -6.37 37.06
C MET A 147 3.90 -6.82 35.62
N VAL A 148 4.67 -7.88 35.43
CA VAL A 148 4.80 -8.62 34.17
C VAL A 148 3.84 -9.80 34.21
N ILE A 149 2.98 -9.92 33.20
CA ILE A 149 1.97 -10.98 33.10
C ILE A 149 2.30 -11.83 31.88
N LEU A 150 2.84 -13.03 32.12
CA LEU A 150 3.22 -13.98 31.09
C LEU A 150 1.98 -14.68 30.51
N ASP A 151 1.76 -14.58 29.20
CA ASP A 151 0.68 -15.29 28.52
C ASP A 151 1.09 -16.75 28.21
N LEU A 152 1.09 -17.57 29.26
CA LEU A 152 1.37 -19.00 29.18
C LEU A 152 0.36 -19.78 28.30
N LEU A 153 -0.76 -19.18 27.89
CA LEU A 153 -1.72 -19.78 26.95
C LEU A 153 -1.32 -19.58 25.48
N LYS A 154 -0.43 -18.61 25.20
CA LYS A 154 0.21 -18.39 23.89
C LYS A 154 1.70 -18.79 23.86
N ALA A 155 2.10 -19.71 24.73
CA ALA A 155 3.49 -20.13 24.86
C ALA A 155 3.91 -21.15 23.77
N GLU A 156 4.89 -20.78 22.94
CA GLU A 156 5.38 -21.60 21.83
C GLU A 156 6.66 -22.37 22.21
N LEU A 157 6.73 -23.68 21.96
CA LEU A 157 7.88 -24.51 22.32
C LEU A 157 9.03 -24.39 21.32
N VAL A 158 9.99 -23.51 21.60
CA VAL A 158 11.15 -23.20 20.73
C VAL A 158 12.21 -24.30 20.74
N SER A 159 12.50 -24.90 21.91
CA SER A 159 13.52 -25.97 21.97
C SER A 159 13.28 -26.99 23.07
N VAL A 160 13.68 -28.24 22.80
CA VAL A 160 13.68 -29.38 23.71
C VAL A 160 15.05 -30.08 23.62
N LYS A 161 15.72 -30.31 24.74
CA LYS A 161 17.03 -30.99 24.80
C LYS A 161 17.05 -32.02 25.93
N PRO A 162 17.39 -33.31 25.70
CA PRO A 162 17.55 -33.95 24.38
C PRO A 162 16.26 -33.93 23.56
N ALA A 163 16.37 -34.03 22.24
CA ALA A 163 15.21 -33.99 21.35
C ALA A 163 14.25 -35.17 21.59
N VAL A 164 12.96 -34.88 21.79
CA VAL A 164 11.91 -35.89 21.95
C VAL A 164 11.50 -36.41 20.57
N ILE A 165 12.02 -37.58 20.21
CA ILE A 165 11.81 -38.24 18.89
C ILE A 165 10.49 -39.02 18.85
N ILE A 166 10.13 -39.71 19.94
CA ILE A 166 8.92 -40.54 20.02
C ILE A 166 7.79 -39.69 20.59
N GLY A 167 6.63 -39.64 19.93
CA GLY A 167 5.42 -39.07 20.52
C GLY A 167 5.48 -37.57 20.86
N ARG A 168 6.23 -36.77 20.09
CA ARG A 168 6.39 -35.32 20.29
C ARG A 168 5.05 -34.61 20.54
N ASP A 169 4.03 -34.94 19.76
CA ASP A 169 2.71 -34.28 19.83
C ASP A 169 2.02 -34.54 21.18
N ALA A 170 2.12 -35.77 21.70
CA ALA A 170 1.63 -36.11 23.03
C ALA A 170 2.40 -35.34 24.13
N PHE A 171 3.73 -35.23 23.98
CA PHE A 171 4.57 -34.47 24.91
C PHE A 171 4.23 -32.98 24.92
N VAL A 172 4.05 -32.37 23.74
CA VAL A 172 3.60 -30.97 23.58
C VAL A 172 2.23 -30.77 24.22
N HIS A 173 1.26 -31.64 23.93
CA HIS A 173 -0.08 -31.58 24.49
C HIS A 173 -0.12 -31.55 26.03
N TYR A 174 0.70 -32.38 26.71
CA TYR A 174 0.78 -32.33 28.17
C TYR A 174 1.50 -31.08 28.71
N LEU A 175 2.43 -30.51 27.94
CA LEU A 175 3.09 -29.25 28.29
C LEU A 175 2.13 -28.05 28.15
N GLU A 176 1.28 -28.01 27.13
CA GLU A 176 0.19 -27.04 27.00
C GLU A 176 -0.74 -27.09 28.24
N HIS A 177 -1.12 -28.30 28.67
CA HIS A 177 -1.94 -28.49 29.88
C HIS A 177 -1.23 -28.05 31.16
N TYR A 178 0.09 -28.26 31.26
CA TYR A 178 0.90 -27.79 32.39
C TYR A 178 1.02 -26.25 32.42
N LEU A 179 1.31 -25.62 31.28
CA LEU A 179 1.40 -24.15 31.18
C LEU A 179 0.05 -23.47 31.40
N SER A 180 -1.03 -24.05 30.88
CA SER A 180 -2.40 -23.64 31.21
C SER A 180 -2.69 -23.79 32.70
N PHE A 181 -2.25 -24.87 33.36
CA PHE A 181 -2.39 -25.00 34.81
C PHE A 181 -1.60 -23.92 35.57
N LEU A 182 -0.36 -23.62 35.18
CA LEU A 182 0.44 -22.54 35.78
C LEU A 182 -0.20 -21.16 35.57
N HIS A 183 -0.86 -20.94 34.43
CA HIS A 183 -1.63 -19.72 34.17
C HIS A 183 -2.76 -19.57 35.20
N HIS A 184 -3.65 -20.57 35.29
CA HIS A 184 -4.76 -20.57 36.25
C HIS A 184 -4.30 -20.57 37.72
N ALA A 185 -3.09 -21.05 38.01
CA ALA A 185 -2.46 -21.00 39.33
C ALA A 185 -1.96 -19.60 39.75
N GLY A 186 -1.92 -18.62 38.84
CA GLY A 186 -1.32 -17.30 39.07
C GLY A 186 0.21 -17.26 39.01
N ASN A 187 0.89 -18.40 38.75
CA ASN A 187 2.36 -18.49 38.63
C ASN A 187 2.94 -17.77 37.40
N HIS A 188 2.10 -17.08 36.64
CA HIS A 188 2.44 -16.32 35.43
C HIS A 188 2.58 -14.81 35.69
N VAL A 189 2.26 -14.32 36.90
CA VAL A 189 2.39 -12.91 37.29
C VAL A 189 3.63 -12.71 38.14
N LEU A 190 4.52 -11.80 37.71
CA LEU A 190 5.77 -11.46 38.39
C LEU A 190 5.85 -9.95 38.62
N PHE A 191 6.42 -9.52 39.75
CA PHE A 191 6.66 -8.09 40.00
C PHE A 191 8.01 -7.67 39.39
N SER A 192 8.01 -6.59 38.61
CA SER A 192 9.25 -5.91 38.21
C SER A 192 9.78 -5.04 39.37
N LEU A 193 10.85 -4.29 39.15
CA LEU A 193 11.36 -3.37 40.17
C LEU A 193 10.29 -2.32 40.53
N PRO A 194 10.01 -2.09 41.83
CA PRO A 194 9.08 -1.06 42.26
C PRO A 194 9.70 0.34 42.13
N ASP A 195 8.87 1.31 41.75
CA ASP A 195 9.23 2.72 41.60
C ASP A 195 8.51 3.52 42.70
N PHE A 196 9.29 4.12 43.61
CA PHE A 196 8.79 4.78 44.84
C PHE A 196 9.32 6.22 45.02
N ASP A 197 10.23 6.67 44.14
CA ASP A 197 10.85 7.99 44.21
C ASP A 197 9.91 9.09 43.67
N ASP A 198 10.39 10.34 43.59
CA ASP A 198 9.68 11.39 42.87
C ASP A 198 9.92 11.26 41.35
N ASP A 199 9.05 11.88 40.53
CA ASP A 199 9.01 11.69 39.06
C ASP A 199 10.33 12.08 38.33
N ARG A 200 11.34 12.58 39.05
CA ARG A 200 12.67 12.97 38.57
C ARG A 200 13.63 11.81 38.33
N TYR A 201 13.46 10.69 39.05
CA TYR A 201 14.42 9.57 39.08
C TYR A 201 13.81 8.23 38.64
N ARG A 202 12.72 8.32 37.88
CA ARG A 202 11.88 7.20 37.43
C ARG A 202 12.68 6.10 36.71
N LEU A 203 12.34 4.84 36.96
CA LEU A 203 13.11 3.69 36.48
C LEU A 203 12.82 3.35 35.00
N THR A 204 13.79 3.66 34.14
CA THR A 204 13.88 3.13 32.76
C THR A 204 14.17 1.63 32.81
N ILE A 205 13.28 0.84 32.21
CA ILE A 205 13.38 -0.61 32.08
C ILE A 205 12.95 -0.93 30.65
N ASP A 206 13.92 -1.26 29.80
CA ASP A 206 13.72 -1.67 28.40
C ASP A 206 14.46 -2.99 28.17
N TYR A 207 13.72 -4.08 28.01
CA TYR A 207 14.33 -5.40 27.85
C TYR A 207 14.92 -5.61 26.46
N SER A 208 14.41 -4.92 25.44
CA SER A 208 14.87 -5.03 24.05
C SER A 208 16.30 -4.51 23.84
N LEU A 209 16.73 -3.56 24.68
CA LEU A 209 18.09 -3.04 24.71
C LEU A 209 19.09 -3.90 25.51
N MET A 210 18.69 -5.06 26.05
CA MET A 210 19.60 -5.95 26.79
C MET A 210 20.58 -6.75 25.91
N GLY A 211 20.46 -6.68 24.57
CA GLY A 211 21.42 -7.28 23.64
C GLY A 211 21.46 -8.82 23.64
N GLY A 212 20.36 -9.48 24.02
CA GLY A 212 20.26 -10.93 24.07
C GLY A 212 20.34 -11.61 22.69
N ALA A 213 20.71 -12.90 22.67
CA ALA A 213 20.72 -13.71 21.46
C ALA A 213 19.30 -14.09 21.03
N VAL A 214 18.64 -13.18 20.32
CA VAL A 214 17.28 -13.33 19.77
C VAL A 214 17.20 -14.58 18.86
N PRO A 215 16.31 -15.55 19.11
CA PRO A 215 16.01 -16.61 18.14
C PRO A 215 15.45 -16.01 16.86
N GLU A 216 16.00 -16.37 15.70
CA GLU A 216 15.69 -15.70 14.43
C GLU A 216 14.20 -15.77 14.07
N VAL A 217 13.57 -14.59 13.98
CA VAL A 217 12.15 -14.44 13.65
C VAL A 217 12.03 -14.16 12.15
N ALA A 218 11.33 -15.03 11.44
CA ALA A 218 11.12 -14.90 9.99
C ALA A 218 9.87 -14.06 9.62
N GLU A 219 8.98 -13.77 10.59
CA GLU A 219 7.65 -13.19 10.33
C GLU A 219 7.25 -12.12 11.36
N VAL A 220 6.55 -11.09 10.88
CA VAL A 220 5.90 -10.04 11.68
C VAL A 220 4.40 -10.19 11.46
N HIS A 221 3.63 -10.46 12.53
CA HIS A 221 2.20 -10.77 12.44
C HIS A 221 1.79 -11.81 11.36
N GLY A 222 2.63 -12.82 11.10
CA GLY A 222 2.39 -13.86 10.08
C GLY A 222 2.73 -13.44 8.64
N ILE A 223 3.37 -12.28 8.45
CA ILE A 223 3.89 -11.80 7.17
C ILE A 223 5.41 -11.97 7.18
N SER A 224 5.96 -12.67 6.19
CA SER A 224 7.41 -12.89 6.12
C SER A 224 8.18 -11.57 5.93
N VAL A 225 9.30 -11.45 6.63
CA VAL A 225 10.17 -10.26 6.62
C VAL A 225 10.66 -9.92 5.21
N GLU A 226 10.84 -10.94 4.35
CA GLU A 226 11.17 -10.76 2.94
C GLU A 226 10.07 -10.01 2.16
N LYS A 227 8.78 -10.26 2.43
CA LYS A 227 7.67 -9.51 1.79
C LYS A 227 7.67 -8.05 2.23
N ILE A 228 7.93 -7.77 3.51
CA ILE A 228 8.00 -6.42 4.07
C ILE A 228 9.21 -5.67 3.48
N ASN A 229 10.38 -6.29 3.46
CA ASN A 229 11.58 -5.69 2.87
C ASN A 229 11.49 -5.52 1.34
N THR A 230 10.76 -6.41 0.64
CA THR A 230 10.43 -6.24 -0.79
C THR A 230 9.52 -5.02 -0.99
N TYR A 231 8.50 -4.84 -0.14
CA TYR A 231 7.59 -3.69 -0.19
C TYR A 231 8.36 -2.37 0.04
N LEU A 232 9.16 -2.31 1.11
CA LEU A 232 10.02 -1.16 1.42
C LEU A 232 10.99 -0.82 0.28
N SER A 233 11.62 -1.84 -0.30
CA SER A 233 12.52 -1.67 -1.45
C SER A 233 11.79 -1.13 -2.68
N SER A 234 10.53 -1.50 -2.89
CA SER A 234 9.70 -1.00 -3.99
C SER A 234 9.27 0.47 -3.78
N VAL A 235 8.83 0.82 -2.57
CA VAL A 235 8.49 2.22 -2.20
C VAL A 235 9.72 3.12 -2.33
N TRP A 236 10.88 2.67 -1.87
CA TRP A 236 12.16 3.36 -2.06
C TRP A 236 12.54 3.49 -3.54
N LEU A 237 12.41 2.41 -4.32
CA LEU A 237 12.77 2.43 -5.75
C LEU A 237 11.93 3.46 -6.51
N LYS A 238 10.64 3.62 -6.16
CA LYS A 238 9.76 4.66 -6.69
C LYS A 238 10.32 6.07 -6.45
N ALA A 239 10.69 6.38 -5.19
CA ALA A 239 11.26 7.67 -4.82
C ALA A 239 12.62 7.93 -5.52
N ALA A 240 13.47 6.90 -5.58
CA ALA A 240 14.79 6.96 -6.20
C ALA A 240 14.74 7.08 -7.74
N MET A 241 13.70 6.57 -8.39
CA MET A 241 13.45 6.78 -9.82
C MET A 241 13.11 8.24 -10.15
N LEU A 242 12.32 8.91 -9.29
CA LEU A 242 11.92 10.31 -9.48
C LEU A 242 13.09 11.29 -9.36
N LEU A 243 14.03 11.03 -8.45
CA LEU A 243 15.28 11.80 -8.32
C LEU A 243 16.20 11.70 -9.55
N GLY A 244 16.12 10.59 -10.28
CA GLY A 244 17.03 10.33 -11.40
C GLY A 244 16.66 11.03 -12.70
N GLY A 245 15.39 11.41 -12.91
CA GLY A 245 14.84 11.69 -14.25
C GLY A 245 15.66 12.65 -15.13
N PRO A 246 15.92 12.31 -16.42
CA PRO A 246 16.79 13.10 -17.30
C PRO A 246 16.26 14.52 -17.59
N ASP A 247 14.96 14.74 -17.44
CA ASP A 247 14.32 16.05 -17.66
C ASP A 247 14.55 17.05 -16.51
N GLY A 248 15.15 16.64 -15.39
CA GLY A 248 15.52 17.52 -14.27
C GLY A 248 14.33 18.20 -13.58
N ILE A 249 13.11 17.72 -13.81
CA ILE A 249 11.88 18.27 -13.23
C ILE A 249 11.96 18.15 -11.70
N THR A 250 11.73 19.26 -11.00
CA THR A 250 11.64 19.30 -9.54
C THR A 250 10.38 18.56 -9.07
N ALA A 251 10.53 17.25 -8.85
CA ALA A 251 9.54 16.45 -8.16
C ALA A 251 9.22 17.06 -6.77
N ASP A 252 7.98 16.89 -6.31
CA ASP A 252 7.62 17.23 -4.94
C ASP A 252 8.53 16.44 -3.98
N TRP A 253 9.20 17.14 -3.06
CA TRP A 253 10.16 16.55 -2.13
C TRP A 253 9.53 15.41 -1.30
N LYS A 254 8.22 15.47 -1.06
CA LYS A 254 7.45 14.40 -0.41
C LYS A 254 7.51 13.06 -1.14
N GLN A 255 7.69 13.07 -2.46
CA GLN A 255 7.77 11.87 -3.29
C GLN A 255 9.19 11.32 -3.40
N THR A 256 10.22 12.12 -3.07
CA THR A 256 11.64 11.76 -3.18
C THR A 256 12.35 11.55 -1.84
N VAL A 257 11.78 12.06 -0.73
CA VAL A 257 12.41 12.10 0.60
C VAL A 257 12.90 10.75 1.12
N PHE A 258 12.26 9.65 0.71
CA PHE A 258 12.65 8.30 1.10
C PHE A 258 13.97 7.81 0.46
N ALA A 259 14.46 8.51 -0.58
CA ALA A 259 15.68 8.18 -1.31
C ALA A 259 16.74 9.30 -1.28
N GLU A 260 16.33 10.56 -1.11
CA GLU A 260 17.23 11.67 -0.80
C GLU A 260 16.52 12.72 0.05
N TYR A 261 17.17 13.18 1.12
CA TYR A 261 16.71 14.30 1.96
C TYR A 261 17.75 15.42 2.00
N ARG A 262 17.30 16.68 1.99
CA ARG A 262 18.15 17.84 2.23
C ARG A 262 17.60 18.66 3.39
N SER A 263 18.47 18.96 4.36
CA SER A 263 18.16 19.85 5.49
C SER A 263 17.48 21.17 5.09
N THR A 264 17.89 21.74 3.95
CA THR A 264 17.35 22.97 3.36
C THR A 264 15.91 22.88 2.82
N TRP A 265 15.29 21.70 2.83
CA TRP A 265 13.85 21.54 2.55
C TRP A 265 12.99 21.79 3.81
N SER A 266 13.56 21.63 5.00
CA SER A 266 12.89 21.97 6.26
C SER A 266 12.93 23.48 6.52
N GLN A 267 11.94 24.00 7.24
CA GLN A 267 11.88 25.43 7.62
C GLN A 267 12.71 25.75 8.88
N HIS A 268 13.71 24.94 9.21
CA HIS A 268 14.65 25.20 10.30
C HIS A 268 15.73 26.17 9.82
N VAL A 269 15.46 27.47 9.99
CA VAL A 269 16.24 28.58 9.40
C VAL A 269 17.66 28.71 9.96
N ASP A 270 17.90 28.27 11.20
CA ASP A 270 19.15 28.49 11.94
C ASP A 270 19.85 27.15 12.30
N LEU A 271 20.39 26.45 11.29
CA LEU A 271 21.35 25.35 11.48
C LEU A 271 22.75 25.79 11.03
N GLU A 272 23.75 25.69 11.91
CA GLU A 272 25.15 26.03 11.57
C GLU A 272 25.77 25.06 10.55
N VAL A 273 25.23 23.84 10.45
CA VAL A 273 25.64 22.79 9.52
C VAL A 273 24.44 22.38 8.68
N HIS A 274 24.53 22.56 7.36
CA HIS A 274 23.57 21.96 6.44
C HIS A 274 24.08 20.59 5.98
N TYR A 275 23.16 19.69 5.65
CA TYR A 275 23.49 18.38 5.10
C TYR A 275 22.49 17.92 4.03
N ALA A 276 22.95 17.01 3.18
CA ALA A 276 22.16 16.26 2.20
C ALA A 276 22.48 14.76 2.32
N VAL A 277 21.45 13.93 2.46
CA VAL A 277 21.53 12.49 2.69
C VAL A 277 20.94 11.77 1.49
N ARG A 278 21.67 10.81 0.91
CA ARG A 278 21.16 9.85 -0.07
C ARG A 278 20.99 8.50 0.61
N LEU A 279 19.79 7.95 0.50
CA LEU A 279 19.40 6.72 1.18
C LEU A 279 19.36 5.56 0.20
N GLY A 280 19.91 4.43 0.62
CA GLY A 280 19.65 3.12 0.02
C GLY A 280 18.33 2.54 0.54
N ALA A 281 17.89 1.42 -0.04
CA ALA A 281 16.63 0.78 0.33
C ALA A 281 16.59 0.43 1.85
N PRO A 282 15.62 0.97 2.63
CA PRO A 282 15.51 0.65 4.04
C PRO A 282 14.94 -0.76 4.23
N ARG A 283 15.30 -1.39 5.35
CA ARG A 283 14.91 -2.78 5.67
C ARG A 283 14.62 -2.93 7.15
N ILE A 284 13.71 -3.83 7.51
CA ILE A 284 13.48 -4.26 8.89
C ILE A 284 14.19 -5.58 9.20
N LYS A 285 14.49 -5.78 10.49
CA LYS A 285 14.76 -7.10 11.10
C LYS A 285 13.92 -7.21 12.40
N PRO A 286 13.03 -8.20 12.54
CA PRO A 286 12.23 -8.35 13.76
C PRO A 286 13.05 -8.80 14.96
N ILE A 287 12.56 -8.42 16.14
CA ILE A 287 12.93 -9.01 17.43
C ILE A 287 11.79 -9.92 17.91
N CYS A 288 10.54 -9.49 17.71
CA CYS A 288 9.33 -10.27 17.91
C CYS A 288 8.30 -9.96 16.82
N SER A 289 7.09 -10.51 16.97
CA SER A 289 5.97 -10.22 16.08
C SER A 289 5.50 -8.76 16.13
N ARG A 290 5.82 -8.01 17.19
CA ARG A 290 5.40 -6.62 17.45
C ARG A 290 6.51 -5.56 17.43
N GLU A 291 7.80 -5.94 17.37
CA GLU A 291 8.92 -5.00 17.49
C GLU A 291 10.03 -5.34 16.49
N VAL A 292 10.52 -4.32 15.79
CA VAL A 292 11.52 -4.46 14.71
C VAL A 292 12.66 -3.45 14.87
N VAL A 293 13.83 -3.82 14.37
CA VAL A 293 14.92 -2.89 14.08
C VAL A 293 14.78 -2.45 12.62
N LEU A 294 14.43 -1.19 12.40
CA LEU A 294 14.45 -0.52 11.12
C LEU A 294 15.88 -0.04 10.83
N TYR A 295 16.40 -0.38 9.65
CA TYR A 295 17.72 0.04 9.18
C TYR A 295 17.56 1.01 8.00
N PHE A 296 18.10 2.20 8.14
CA PHE A 296 18.33 3.13 7.04
C PHE A 296 19.76 2.96 6.54
N ALA A 297 19.92 2.51 5.30
CA ALA A 297 21.20 2.55 4.61
C ALA A 297 21.44 3.97 4.09
N VAL A 298 22.57 4.58 4.43
CA VAL A 298 23.01 5.87 3.91
C VAL A 298 24.10 5.58 2.88
N ASP A 299 23.72 5.63 1.60
CA ASP A 299 24.65 5.43 0.50
C ASP A 299 25.71 6.54 0.46
N GLU A 300 25.31 7.78 0.77
CA GLU A 300 26.12 9.00 0.67
C GLU A 300 25.51 10.08 1.59
N VAL A 301 26.30 10.75 2.42
CA VAL A 301 25.88 11.96 3.14
C VAL A 301 26.94 13.04 2.99
N SER A 302 26.51 14.22 2.55
CA SER A 302 27.34 15.41 2.43
C SER A 302 26.98 16.41 3.53
N PHE A 303 27.97 16.86 4.30
CA PHE A 303 27.86 17.97 5.24
C PHE A 303 28.48 19.23 4.61
N TYR A 304 27.81 20.37 4.78
CA TYR A 304 28.19 21.66 4.22
C TYR A 304 28.36 22.66 5.37
N THR A 305 29.60 23.15 5.51
CA THR A 305 29.91 24.32 6.34
C THR A 305 30.10 25.54 5.43
N SER A 306 30.38 26.72 6.01
CA SER A 306 30.55 27.96 5.23
C SER A 306 31.83 28.03 4.38
N THR A 307 32.78 27.11 4.57
CA THR A 307 34.05 27.05 3.82
C THR A 307 34.32 25.71 3.17
N ASP A 308 33.94 24.60 3.81
CA ASP A 308 34.34 23.24 3.42
C ASP A 308 33.16 22.27 3.41
N PHE A 309 33.29 21.19 2.63
CA PHE A 309 32.31 20.11 2.56
C PHE A 309 32.97 18.75 2.82
N GLU A 310 32.29 17.90 3.59
CA GLU A 310 32.73 16.54 3.88
C GLU A 310 31.69 15.54 3.38
N VAL A 311 32.16 14.37 2.92
CA VAL A 311 31.31 13.33 2.34
C VAL A 311 31.63 11.98 2.97
N TYR A 312 30.62 11.38 3.59
CA TYR A 312 30.67 10.05 4.19
C TYR A 312 29.75 9.09 3.43
N SER A 313 30.02 7.79 3.50
CA SER A 313 29.27 6.76 2.76
C SER A 313 29.27 5.42 3.48
N GLY A 314 28.31 4.55 3.15
CA GLY A 314 28.20 3.22 3.76
C GLY A 314 27.84 3.26 5.25
N TRP A 315 27.18 4.34 5.71
CA TRP A 315 26.63 4.42 7.05
C TRP A 315 25.31 3.63 7.12
N GLU A 316 24.99 3.09 8.29
CA GLU A 316 23.77 2.31 8.53
C GLU A 316 23.19 2.70 9.88
N ILE A 317 22.05 3.41 9.88
CA ILE A 317 21.37 3.87 11.10
C ILE A 317 20.32 2.84 11.50
N ALA A 318 20.35 2.40 12.75
CA ALA A 318 19.43 1.39 13.31
C ALA A 318 18.50 2.02 14.35
N ILE A 319 17.18 1.90 14.13
CA ILE A 319 16.14 2.39 15.03
C ILE A 319 15.26 1.22 15.46
N LEU A 320 15.05 1.10 16.77
CA LEU A 320 14.17 0.12 17.38
C LEU A 320 12.76 0.72 17.51
N VAL A 321 11.74 0.04 16.99
CA VAL A 321 10.39 0.58 16.85
C VAL A 321 9.34 -0.54 16.83
N ASP A 322 8.18 -0.28 17.44
CA ASP A 322 7.06 -1.22 17.48
C ASP A 322 6.22 -1.18 16.19
N VAL A 323 5.47 -2.26 15.94
CA VAL A 323 4.66 -2.47 14.74
C VAL A 323 3.20 -2.67 15.12
N ILE A 324 2.35 -1.76 14.64
CA ILE A 324 0.90 -1.87 14.66
C ILE A 324 0.46 -2.70 13.44
N TYR A 325 -0.40 -3.67 13.68
CA TYR A 325 -1.00 -4.51 12.65
C TYR A 325 -2.49 -4.17 12.49
N GLU A 326 -2.86 -3.66 11.32
CA GLU A 326 -4.25 -3.37 10.97
C GLU A 326 -4.78 -4.34 9.92
N VAL A 327 -6.06 -4.68 10.03
CA VAL A 327 -6.85 -5.33 8.99
C VAL A 327 -8.12 -4.50 8.77
N ASP A 328 -8.49 -4.25 7.51
CA ASP A 328 -9.69 -3.48 7.20
C ASP A 328 -10.96 -4.18 7.71
N SER A 329 -12.04 -3.40 7.91
CA SER A 329 -13.31 -3.90 8.46
C SER A 329 -14.04 -4.92 7.57
N SER A 330 -13.50 -5.22 6.38
CA SER A 330 -13.98 -6.24 5.45
C SER A 330 -13.04 -7.45 5.33
N GLY A 331 -11.89 -7.43 6.00
CA GLY A 331 -10.87 -8.49 5.95
C GLY A 331 -10.00 -8.49 4.68
N HIS A 332 -10.06 -7.47 3.83
CA HIS A 332 -9.43 -7.51 2.51
C HIS A 332 -8.03 -6.87 2.47
N ALA A 333 -7.84 -5.72 3.11
CA ALA A 333 -6.54 -5.07 3.21
C ALA A 333 -5.88 -5.29 4.58
N THR A 334 -4.58 -5.59 4.55
CA THR A 334 -3.70 -5.75 5.71
C THR A 334 -2.60 -4.69 5.67
N ARG A 335 -2.32 -4.04 6.80
CA ARG A 335 -1.21 -3.08 6.95
C ARG A 335 -0.32 -3.47 8.13
N CYS A 336 1.00 -3.31 7.95
CA CYS A 336 1.93 -3.16 9.05
C CYS A 336 2.42 -1.72 9.06
N ILE A 337 2.37 -1.09 10.23
CA ILE A 337 2.60 0.34 10.43
C ILE A 337 3.56 0.49 11.60
N LEU A 338 4.53 1.39 11.50
CA LEU A 338 5.43 1.71 12.61
C LEU A 338 4.73 2.60 13.62
N ASP A 339 4.77 2.23 14.91
CA ASP A 339 4.44 3.16 15.99
C ASP A 339 5.65 4.05 16.27
N LEU A 340 5.74 5.15 15.54
CA LEU A 340 6.86 6.09 15.63
C LEU A 340 6.99 6.72 17.03
N SER A 341 5.94 6.68 17.88
CA SER A 341 6.04 7.14 19.28
C SER A 341 6.87 6.22 20.17
N THR A 342 7.15 4.99 19.71
CA THR A 342 8.01 3.99 20.38
C THR A 342 9.45 3.97 19.86
N ALA A 343 9.73 4.76 18.81
CA ALA A 343 10.99 4.74 18.09
C ALA A 343 12.15 5.26 18.95
N ARG A 344 13.27 4.52 18.94
CA ARG A 344 14.47 4.86 19.72
C ARG A 344 15.75 4.34 19.07
N PRO A 345 16.88 5.06 19.17
CA PRO A 345 18.13 4.66 18.51
C PRO A 345 18.68 3.35 19.09
N TYR A 346 19.06 2.42 18.21
CA TYR A 346 19.70 1.17 18.60
C TYR A 346 21.22 1.25 18.33
N ASN A 347 21.90 2.09 19.10
CA ASN A 347 23.31 2.48 18.89
C ASN A 347 24.29 1.33 18.61
N SER A 348 24.11 0.17 19.26
CA SER A 348 24.97 -1.01 19.06
C SER A 348 24.78 -1.75 17.73
N PHE A 349 23.76 -1.39 16.94
CA PHE A 349 23.51 -1.91 15.60
C PHE A 349 23.77 -0.87 14.50
N CYS A 350 23.90 0.41 14.85
CA CYS A 350 24.36 1.47 13.95
C CYS A 350 25.80 1.21 13.47
N LYS A 351 26.16 1.68 12.28
CA LYS A 351 27.51 1.57 11.70
C LYS A 351 27.87 2.86 10.99
N PHE A 352 29.04 3.40 11.31
CA PHE A 352 29.53 4.65 10.73
C PHE A 352 30.92 4.40 10.15
N ALA A 353 30.97 4.08 8.85
CA ALA A 353 32.22 3.81 8.15
C ALA A 353 33.02 5.10 7.92
N GLY A 354 34.35 5.00 7.98
CA GLY A 354 35.26 6.14 7.76
C GLY A 354 35.32 7.18 8.89
N LEU A 355 34.73 6.88 10.06
CA LEU A 355 34.66 7.81 11.19
C LEU A 355 35.76 7.47 12.21
N GLU A 356 36.65 8.43 12.50
CA GLU A 356 37.70 8.26 13.51
C GLU A 356 37.17 8.62 14.92
N GLU A 357 37.32 7.72 15.90
CA GLU A 357 36.78 7.88 17.28
C GLU A 357 37.35 9.08 18.06
N HIS A 358 38.30 9.82 17.48
CA HIS A 358 38.99 10.96 18.09
C HIS A 358 38.67 12.29 17.40
N ASP A 359 37.84 12.27 16.35
CA ASP A 359 37.40 13.46 15.63
C ASP A 359 36.08 14.00 16.22
N GLU A 360 36.18 15.06 17.01
CA GLU A 360 35.04 15.72 17.65
C GLU A 360 34.03 16.30 16.63
N ILE A 361 34.47 16.64 15.41
CA ILE A 361 33.63 17.21 14.35
C ILE A 361 32.84 16.08 13.68
N ALA A 362 33.50 15.00 13.28
CA ALA A 362 32.85 13.84 12.68
C ALA A 362 31.85 13.16 13.67
N LEU A 363 32.19 13.13 14.96
CA LEU A 363 31.28 12.68 16.03
C LEU A 363 30.06 13.62 16.19
N SER A 364 30.25 14.94 16.03
CA SER A 364 29.15 15.91 16.04
C SER A 364 28.20 15.70 14.86
N TYR A 365 28.72 15.54 13.64
CA TYR A 365 27.92 15.22 12.45
C TYR A 365 27.14 13.90 12.58
N CYS A 366 27.78 12.86 13.13
CA CYS A 366 27.13 11.59 13.43
C CYS A 366 25.96 11.75 14.42
N THR A 367 26.19 12.51 15.51
CA THR A 367 25.17 12.78 16.54
C THR A 367 24.00 13.56 15.95
N THR A 368 24.27 14.65 15.20
CA THR A 368 23.24 15.46 14.52
C THR A 368 22.39 14.63 13.57
N LEU A 369 23.02 13.73 12.79
CA LEU A 369 22.29 12.87 11.86
C LEU A 369 21.46 11.83 12.61
N LEU A 370 21.97 11.24 13.69
CA LEU A 370 21.25 10.26 14.50
C LEU A 370 20.04 10.90 15.20
N GLU A 371 20.17 12.10 15.76
CA GLU A 371 19.06 12.86 16.37
C GLU A 371 17.99 13.23 15.34
N PHE A 372 18.38 13.63 14.12
CA PHE A 372 17.43 13.86 13.03
C PHE A 372 16.67 12.57 12.66
N PHE A 373 17.39 11.45 12.50
CA PHE A 373 16.78 10.18 12.13
C PHE A 373 15.88 9.57 13.21
N THR A 374 16.07 9.90 14.50
CA THR A 374 15.22 9.45 15.61
C THR A 374 14.07 10.39 15.95
N SER A 375 13.96 11.54 15.28
CA SER A 375 12.88 12.51 15.49
C SER A 375 12.35 13.06 14.16
N GLY A 376 12.92 14.16 13.66
CA GLY A 376 12.38 14.90 12.51
C GLY A 376 12.22 14.10 11.21
N TYR A 377 13.06 13.08 10.95
CA TYR A 377 12.85 12.20 9.79
C TYR A 377 11.65 11.27 9.96
N LEU A 378 11.32 10.87 11.19
CA LEU A 378 10.16 10.03 11.49
C LEU A 378 8.86 10.85 11.38
N ASP A 379 8.83 12.08 11.90
CA ASP A 379 7.73 13.03 11.69
C ASP A 379 7.45 13.24 10.18
N ILE A 380 8.51 13.34 9.38
CA ILE A 380 8.42 13.41 7.92
C ILE A 380 7.81 12.13 7.36
N MET A 381 8.31 10.94 7.73
CA MET A 381 7.75 9.63 7.29
C MET A 381 6.28 9.44 7.68
N GLU A 382 5.83 9.97 8.81
CA GLU A 382 4.42 9.97 9.19
C GLU A 382 3.61 10.83 8.22
N SER A 383 4.07 12.07 7.98
CA SER A 383 3.40 13.09 7.16
C SER A 383 3.22 12.76 5.67
N VAL A 384 3.83 11.67 5.19
CA VAL A 384 3.74 11.17 3.79
C VAL A 384 3.40 9.67 3.71
N ASP A 385 2.83 9.08 4.78
CA ASP A 385 2.42 7.67 4.86
C ASP A 385 3.54 6.60 4.73
N PHE A 386 4.83 6.98 4.65
CA PHE A 386 5.95 6.03 4.59
C PHE A 386 6.23 5.29 5.91
N HIS A 387 5.55 5.65 6.99
CA HIS A 387 5.47 4.84 8.22
C HIS A 387 4.71 3.50 8.02
N VAL A 388 4.00 3.32 6.90
CA VAL A 388 3.38 2.04 6.48
C VAL A 388 4.43 1.14 5.82
N ILE A 389 5.03 0.23 6.61
CA ILE A 389 6.11 -0.66 6.14
C ILE A 389 5.61 -1.85 5.29
N TYR A 390 4.32 -2.16 5.32
CA TYR A 390 3.70 -3.14 4.45
C TYR A 390 2.23 -2.80 4.21
N HIS A 391 1.79 -2.88 2.96
CA HIS A 391 0.38 -2.81 2.59
C HIS A 391 0.08 -3.90 1.57
N ASN A 392 -0.88 -4.78 1.88
CA ASN A 392 -1.39 -5.77 0.95
C ASN A 392 -2.93 -5.76 0.98
N ASP A 393 -3.53 -5.25 -0.09
CA ASP A 393 -4.95 -5.42 -0.36
C ASP A 393 -5.15 -6.68 -1.21
N THR A 394 -5.96 -7.63 -0.74
CA THR A 394 -6.34 -8.82 -1.53
C THR A 394 -7.17 -8.47 -2.77
N ARG A 395 -7.73 -7.25 -2.83
CA ARG A 395 -8.31 -6.60 -4.02
C ARG A 395 -7.24 -5.97 -4.94
N TRP A 396 -5.95 -6.22 -4.69
CA TRP A 396 -4.79 -5.82 -5.49
C TRP A 396 -3.85 -7.04 -5.66
N VAL A 397 -4.07 -7.89 -6.66
CA VAL A 397 -3.21 -9.07 -6.91
C VAL A 397 -1.85 -8.58 -7.41
N THR A 398 -0.86 -8.66 -6.53
CA THR A 398 0.55 -8.49 -6.89
C THR A 398 0.96 -9.70 -7.72
N VAL A 399 1.42 -9.49 -8.96
CA VAL A 399 1.81 -10.59 -9.84
C VAL A 399 3.14 -11.20 -9.38
N LYS A 400 3.03 -12.25 -8.57
CA LYS A 400 4.07 -13.24 -8.34
C LYS A 400 3.45 -14.63 -8.45
N ASP A 401 4.16 -15.51 -9.16
CA ASP A 401 3.94 -16.96 -9.28
C ASP A 401 2.81 -17.49 -10.20
N ASP A 402 2.22 -16.65 -11.06
CA ASP A 402 1.24 -17.12 -12.08
C ASP A 402 1.93 -17.68 -13.35
N THR A 403 2.91 -18.57 -13.16
CA THR A 403 3.71 -19.19 -14.24
C THR A 403 2.94 -20.29 -15.00
N GLU A 404 1.76 -20.68 -14.53
CA GLU A 404 0.96 -21.78 -15.09
C GLU A 404 0.06 -21.38 -16.29
N PHE A 405 0.04 -20.11 -16.70
CA PHE A 405 -0.76 -19.65 -17.85
C PHE A 405 -0.16 -19.97 -19.24
N LEU A 406 0.87 -20.79 -19.32
CA LEU A 406 1.31 -21.46 -20.55
C LEU A 406 0.59 -22.81 -20.71
N PRO A 407 -0.34 -22.98 -21.68
CA PRO A 407 -0.85 -24.29 -22.00
C PRO A 407 0.29 -25.14 -22.56
N SER A 408 0.47 -26.35 -22.03
CA SER A 408 1.50 -27.28 -22.53
C SER A 408 1.13 -27.81 -23.91
N TRP A 409 1.68 -27.20 -24.97
CA TRP A 409 1.57 -27.67 -26.35
C TRP A 409 2.74 -28.60 -26.68
N THR A 410 2.66 -29.86 -26.25
CA THR A 410 3.53 -30.92 -26.80
C THR A 410 3.21 -31.10 -28.28
N ALA A 411 4.17 -30.80 -29.15
CA ALA A 411 3.99 -30.80 -30.60
C ALA A 411 3.98 -32.23 -31.18
N ASP A 412 2.84 -32.92 -31.04
CA ASP A 412 2.59 -34.16 -31.77
C ASP A 412 2.51 -33.88 -33.28
N HIS A 413 3.57 -34.24 -33.99
CA HIS A 413 3.59 -34.31 -35.44
C HIS A 413 2.57 -35.35 -35.91
N GLU A 414 1.47 -34.94 -36.56
CA GLU A 414 0.71 -35.89 -37.37
C GLU A 414 0.26 -35.40 -38.74
N THR A 415 0.49 -36.32 -39.69
CA THR A 415 0.15 -36.31 -41.10
C THR A 415 -1.33 -36.11 -41.40
N THR A 416 -1.60 -35.66 -42.62
CA THR A 416 -2.91 -35.59 -43.29
C THR A 416 -3.88 -36.74 -42.93
N GLY A 417 -4.91 -36.40 -42.14
CA GLY A 417 -6.06 -37.26 -41.86
C GLY A 417 -7.29 -36.43 -41.47
N ALA A 418 -8.46 -36.74 -42.01
CA ALA A 418 -9.69 -35.99 -41.72
C ALA A 418 -10.50 -36.70 -40.62
N GLY A 419 -10.55 -36.12 -39.42
CA GLY A 419 -11.39 -36.62 -38.33
C GLY A 419 -11.34 -35.78 -37.05
N THR A 420 -12.50 -35.29 -36.61
CA THR A 420 -12.83 -34.86 -35.23
C THR A 420 -11.73 -34.16 -34.40
N VAL A 421 -11.75 -32.82 -34.41
CA VAL A 421 -10.97 -31.98 -33.49
C VAL A 421 -11.45 -32.17 -32.04
N SER A 422 -10.53 -32.43 -31.11
CA SER A 422 -10.80 -32.49 -29.66
C SER A 422 -10.55 -31.14 -28.97
N ALA A 423 -11.00 -31.01 -27.72
CA ALA A 423 -11.26 -29.71 -27.11
C ALA A 423 -10.03 -28.95 -26.56
N GLY A 424 -9.71 -27.81 -27.18
CA GLY A 424 -8.88 -26.73 -26.59
C GLY A 424 -9.46 -25.32 -26.79
N GLY A 425 -10.61 -25.17 -27.44
CA GLY A 425 -11.07 -23.89 -28.05
C GLY A 425 -11.93 -22.95 -27.20
N SER A 426 -11.93 -23.07 -25.87
CA SER A 426 -12.92 -22.42 -24.97
C SER A 426 -13.11 -20.92 -25.20
N ALA A 427 -12.03 -20.13 -25.24
CA ALA A 427 -12.11 -18.67 -25.38
C ALA A 427 -12.51 -18.22 -26.81
N PHE A 428 -11.97 -18.87 -27.85
CA PHE A 428 -12.22 -18.51 -29.24
C PHE A 428 -13.67 -18.76 -29.68
N VAL A 429 -14.26 -19.88 -29.22
CA VAL A 429 -15.68 -20.20 -29.44
C VAL A 429 -16.59 -19.12 -28.84
N ARG A 430 -16.26 -18.61 -27.65
CA ARG A 430 -17.07 -17.60 -26.95
C ARG A 430 -17.11 -16.25 -27.67
N TRP A 431 -16.01 -15.84 -28.32
CA TRP A 431 -15.97 -14.63 -29.14
C TRP A 431 -16.70 -14.80 -30.47
N THR A 432 -16.58 -15.95 -31.14
CA THR A 432 -17.28 -16.21 -32.41
C THR A 432 -18.81 -16.32 -32.23
N GLU A 433 -19.27 -16.91 -31.12
CA GLU A 433 -20.68 -16.90 -30.70
C GLU A 433 -21.19 -15.48 -30.37
N THR A 434 -20.32 -14.59 -29.89
CA THR A 434 -20.64 -13.18 -29.61
C THR A 434 -20.78 -12.34 -30.90
N VAL A 435 -19.95 -12.55 -31.92
CA VAL A 435 -20.07 -11.79 -33.19
C VAL A 435 -21.31 -12.22 -33.99
N THR A 436 -21.69 -13.50 -33.92
CA THR A 436 -22.80 -14.06 -34.71
C THR A 436 -24.20 -13.77 -34.18
N THR A 437 -24.32 -13.19 -32.98
CA THR A 437 -25.61 -12.93 -32.30
C THR A 437 -25.94 -11.44 -32.10
N TYR A 438 -25.08 -10.53 -32.57
CA TYR A 438 -25.15 -9.10 -32.22
C TYR A 438 -25.46 -8.15 -33.39
N SER A 439 -25.93 -6.96 -33.03
CA SER A 439 -26.09 -5.81 -33.92
C SER A 439 -24.72 -5.33 -34.42
N MET A 440 -24.59 -5.10 -35.73
CA MET A 440 -23.40 -4.48 -36.33
C MET A 440 -23.28 -2.97 -36.06
N HIS A 441 -24.26 -2.36 -35.38
CA HIS A 441 -24.26 -0.95 -34.95
C HIS A 441 -23.94 0.09 -36.05
N GLY A 442 -24.29 -0.22 -37.30
CA GLY A 442 -24.10 0.65 -38.47
C GLY A 442 -22.81 0.40 -39.25
N PHE A 443 -21.87 -0.37 -38.69
CA PHE A 443 -20.66 -0.83 -39.37
C PHE A 443 -20.95 -2.01 -40.31
N ASP A 444 -20.07 -2.23 -41.29
CA ASP A 444 -20.23 -3.28 -42.32
C ASP A 444 -19.41 -4.52 -42.03
N GLN A 445 -18.29 -4.37 -41.32
CA GLN A 445 -17.45 -5.47 -40.86
C GLN A 445 -16.96 -5.19 -39.44
N ILE A 446 -16.89 -6.25 -38.63
CA ILE A 446 -16.28 -6.24 -37.30
C ILE A 446 -15.24 -7.36 -37.27
N THR A 447 -14.09 -7.12 -36.66
CA THR A 447 -13.02 -8.12 -36.50
C THR A 447 -12.36 -7.93 -35.14
N ALA A 448 -12.25 -8.99 -34.35
CA ALA A 448 -11.73 -8.94 -32.98
C ALA A 448 -10.41 -9.71 -32.86
N ILE A 449 -9.43 -9.10 -32.19
CA ILE A 449 -8.13 -9.68 -31.88
C ILE A 449 -8.04 -9.78 -30.36
N SER A 450 -8.04 -11.00 -29.82
CA SER A 450 -8.00 -11.22 -28.36
C SER A 450 -6.60 -10.95 -27.80
N GLN A 451 -6.51 -10.57 -26.52
CA GLN A 451 -5.22 -10.42 -25.83
C GLN A 451 -4.36 -11.70 -25.91
N SER A 452 -4.97 -12.88 -25.72
CA SER A 452 -4.25 -14.16 -25.82
C SER A 452 -3.71 -14.41 -27.23
N SER A 453 -4.37 -13.90 -28.27
CA SER A 453 -3.91 -13.97 -29.66
C SER A 453 -2.64 -13.14 -29.89
N ILE A 454 -2.52 -11.99 -29.21
CA ILE A 454 -1.33 -11.12 -29.23
C ILE A 454 -0.17 -11.79 -28.48
N ASN A 455 -0.43 -12.37 -27.31
CA ASN A 455 0.61 -13.06 -26.53
C ASN A 455 1.10 -14.33 -27.26
N ALA A 456 0.21 -15.07 -27.94
CA ALA A 456 0.59 -16.19 -28.79
C ALA A 456 1.45 -15.77 -30.01
N LEU A 457 1.21 -14.59 -30.59
CA LEU A 457 2.06 -14.02 -31.64
C LEU A 457 3.48 -13.77 -31.12
N PHE A 458 3.64 -13.11 -29.97
CA PHE A 458 4.96 -12.87 -29.38
C PHE A 458 5.67 -14.15 -28.95
N ALA A 459 4.95 -15.15 -28.44
CA ALA A 459 5.49 -16.49 -28.17
C ALA A 459 6.02 -17.16 -29.45
N SER A 460 5.23 -17.20 -30.52
CA SER A 460 5.67 -17.82 -31.78
C SER A 460 6.83 -17.07 -32.45
N LEU A 461 6.91 -15.75 -32.32
CA LEU A 461 8.05 -14.96 -32.81
C LEU A 461 9.32 -15.19 -31.97
N HIS A 462 9.19 -15.37 -30.65
CA HIS A 462 10.29 -15.75 -29.75
C HIS A 462 10.82 -17.16 -30.06
N GLU A 463 9.93 -18.15 -30.21
CA GLU A 463 10.27 -19.52 -30.62
C GLU A 463 11.02 -19.54 -31.96
N GLN A 464 10.58 -18.73 -32.93
CA GLN A 464 11.29 -18.56 -34.20
C GLN A 464 12.71 -18.00 -33.99
N GLY A 465 12.85 -16.98 -33.14
CA GLY A 465 14.13 -16.36 -32.79
C GLY A 465 15.16 -17.33 -32.19
N LEU A 466 14.72 -18.33 -31.42
CA LEU A 466 15.57 -19.39 -30.88
C LEU A 466 16.13 -20.35 -31.95
N THR A 467 15.58 -20.35 -33.17
CA THR A 467 16.04 -21.26 -34.24
C THR A 467 17.25 -20.69 -35.01
N THR A 468 18.28 -21.51 -35.22
CA THR A 468 19.48 -21.16 -36.01
C THR A 468 19.24 -20.98 -37.51
N LYS A 469 17.98 -20.86 -37.94
CA LYS A 469 17.54 -20.54 -39.31
C LYS A 469 16.68 -19.27 -39.38
N ALA A 470 16.36 -18.63 -38.25
CA ALA A 470 15.72 -17.33 -38.25
C ALA A 470 16.65 -16.27 -38.86
N GLY A 471 16.06 -15.28 -39.53
CA GLY A 471 16.78 -14.06 -39.90
C GLY A 471 17.05 -13.22 -38.66
N GLU A 472 18.13 -12.43 -38.70
CA GLU A 472 18.69 -11.66 -37.57
C GLU A 472 17.63 -10.88 -36.76
N TYR A 473 16.68 -10.21 -37.45
CA TYR A 473 15.54 -9.50 -36.86
C TYR A 473 14.72 -10.30 -35.83
N ALA A 474 14.56 -11.62 -35.98
CA ALA A 474 13.74 -12.44 -35.08
C ALA A 474 14.54 -12.93 -33.86
N ALA A 475 15.85 -13.13 -34.00
CA ALA A 475 16.72 -13.53 -32.89
C ALA A 475 16.66 -12.51 -31.74
N VAL A 476 16.53 -11.22 -32.07
CA VAL A 476 16.34 -10.07 -31.16
C VAL A 476 15.32 -10.33 -30.05
N LEU A 477 14.20 -11.02 -30.35
CA LEU A 477 13.15 -11.29 -29.36
C LEU A 477 13.55 -12.35 -28.33
N SER A 478 14.54 -13.19 -28.64
CA SER A 478 15.07 -14.24 -27.76
C SER A 478 16.38 -13.84 -27.08
N GLN A 479 17.23 -13.07 -27.76
CA GLN A 479 18.49 -12.54 -27.25
C GLN A 479 18.86 -11.25 -27.98
N TRP A 480 19.28 -10.23 -27.22
CA TRP A 480 19.77 -8.96 -27.75
C TRP A 480 20.87 -8.37 -26.88
N ALA A 481 21.75 -7.56 -27.47
CA ALA A 481 22.86 -6.91 -26.78
C ALA A 481 23.13 -5.50 -27.34
N HIS A 482 23.59 -4.62 -26.46
CA HIS A 482 24.11 -3.29 -26.77
C HIS A 482 25.60 -3.25 -26.45
N GLU A 483 26.40 -3.50 -27.49
CA GLU A 483 27.88 -3.57 -27.43
C GLU A 483 28.37 -4.47 -26.28
N GLU A 484 29.18 -3.94 -25.36
CA GLU A 484 29.58 -4.62 -24.13
C GLU A 484 28.80 -4.20 -22.87
N TYR A 485 27.87 -3.25 -23.00
CA TYR A 485 27.18 -2.61 -21.87
C TYR A 485 25.94 -3.34 -21.40
N PHE A 486 25.24 -4.01 -22.30
CA PHE A 486 24.02 -4.75 -21.99
C PHE A 486 23.93 -6.01 -22.85
N SER A 487 23.52 -7.12 -22.26
CA SER A 487 23.20 -8.35 -22.99
C SER A 487 22.19 -9.15 -22.20
N ALA A 488 21.12 -9.63 -22.84
CA ALA A 488 20.10 -10.44 -22.18
C ALA A 488 19.57 -11.53 -23.11
N SER A 489 19.25 -12.70 -22.55
CA SER A 489 18.19 -13.55 -23.10
C SER A 489 16.84 -13.15 -22.50
N PHE A 490 15.79 -13.33 -23.29
CA PHE A 490 14.42 -12.94 -22.93
C PHE A 490 13.51 -14.16 -22.89
N LYS A 491 12.40 -14.06 -22.15
CA LYS A 491 11.20 -14.90 -22.34
C LYS A 491 10.22 -14.14 -23.26
N PRO A 492 9.18 -14.78 -23.84
CA PRO A 492 8.21 -14.10 -24.71
C PRO A 492 7.64 -12.82 -24.09
N ILE A 493 7.51 -11.77 -24.89
CA ILE A 493 6.85 -10.51 -24.49
C ILE A 493 5.38 -10.79 -24.20
N THR A 494 4.86 -10.30 -23.07
CA THR A 494 3.42 -10.40 -22.74
C THR A 494 2.77 -9.03 -22.71
N VAL A 495 1.48 -8.99 -23.07
CA VAL A 495 0.68 -7.77 -23.22
C VAL A 495 -0.64 -7.89 -22.46
N ARG A 496 -1.05 -6.82 -21.76
CA ARG A 496 -2.38 -6.61 -21.15
C ARG A 496 -3.02 -5.37 -21.78
N LEU A 497 -4.13 -5.54 -22.48
CA LEU A 497 -4.84 -4.42 -23.11
C LEU A 497 -5.67 -3.66 -22.06
N LEU A 498 -5.70 -2.33 -22.14
CA LEU A 498 -6.43 -1.45 -21.22
C LEU A 498 -7.56 -0.71 -21.96
N SER A 499 -8.70 -0.47 -21.30
CA SER A 499 -9.90 0.10 -21.94
C SER A 499 -9.78 1.57 -22.36
N ASN A 500 -8.65 2.22 -22.07
CA ASN A 500 -8.32 3.60 -22.46
C ASN A 500 -7.56 3.70 -23.81
N GLY A 501 -7.37 2.59 -24.53
CA GLY A 501 -6.61 2.58 -25.79
C GLY A 501 -5.11 2.30 -25.64
N ARG A 502 -4.66 2.03 -24.41
CA ARG A 502 -3.26 1.71 -24.08
C ARG A 502 -3.08 0.23 -23.74
N ALA A 503 -1.85 -0.22 -23.57
CA ALA A 503 -1.52 -1.55 -23.10
C ALA A 503 -0.33 -1.52 -22.13
N ILE A 504 -0.31 -2.48 -21.19
CA ILE A 504 0.90 -2.80 -20.43
C ILE A 504 1.66 -3.88 -21.19
N VAL A 505 2.95 -3.70 -21.37
CA VAL A 505 3.87 -4.62 -22.05
C VAL A 505 4.98 -5.01 -21.07
N TRP A 506 5.18 -6.31 -20.85
CA TRP A 506 6.27 -6.82 -20.03
C TRP A 506 7.42 -7.33 -20.91
N ILE A 507 8.61 -6.81 -20.64
CA ILE A 507 9.87 -7.33 -21.16
C ILE A 507 10.45 -8.26 -20.09
N HIS A 508 10.37 -9.56 -20.36
CA HIS A 508 10.83 -10.62 -19.46
C HIS A 508 12.31 -10.89 -19.71
N LEU A 509 13.19 -10.34 -18.87
CA LEU A 509 14.63 -10.61 -18.89
C LEU A 509 14.87 -11.95 -18.19
N GLU A 510 15.20 -12.99 -18.96
CA GLU A 510 15.51 -14.29 -18.37
C GLU A 510 16.80 -14.19 -17.56
N LYS A 511 17.90 -13.81 -18.21
CA LYS A 511 19.23 -13.65 -17.62
C LYS A 511 20.09 -12.75 -18.50
N GLY A 512 21.09 -12.10 -17.92
CA GLY A 512 21.94 -11.19 -18.67
C GLY A 512 22.94 -10.44 -17.81
N HIS A 513 23.59 -9.44 -18.40
CA HIS A 513 24.46 -8.51 -17.69
C HIS A 513 24.25 -7.06 -18.14
N LEU A 514 24.53 -6.12 -17.24
CA LEU A 514 24.58 -4.69 -17.53
C LEU A 514 25.80 -4.01 -16.90
N LYS A 515 26.29 -2.92 -17.51
CA LYS A 515 27.07 -1.88 -16.83
C LYS A 515 26.13 -0.76 -16.39
N THR A 516 26.37 -0.10 -15.26
CA THR A 516 25.52 1.05 -14.87
C THR A 516 25.87 2.30 -15.68
N LEU A 517 25.00 3.31 -15.62
CA LEU A 517 25.21 4.61 -16.24
C LEU A 517 25.85 5.58 -15.24
N ARG A 518 26.58 6.57 -15.77
CA ARG A 518 27.07 7.72 -15.01
C ARG A 518 26.47 8.98 -15.64
N ASN A 519 25.64 9.71 -14.90
CA ASN A 519 24.90 10.89 -15.41
C ASN A 519 24.11 10.58 -16.71
N TRP A 520 23.42 9.44 -16.76
CA TRP A 520 22.73 8.91 -17.96
C TRP A 520 23.61 8.66 -19.19
N GLN A 521 24.94 8.61 -19.02
CA GLN A 521 25.90 8.26 -20.07
C GLN A 521 26.53 6.89 -19.80
N LEU A 522 26.97 6.23 -20.87
CA LEU A 522 27.61 4.93 -20.84
C LEU A 522 28.94 4.99 -20.06
N TRP A 523 29.09 4.18 -19.01
CA TRP A 523 30.29 4.17 -18.18
C TRP A 523 31.18 2.97 -18.47
N HIS A 524 32.14 3.15 -19.38
CA HIS A 524 33.10 2.12 -19.81
C HIS A 524 33.81 1.39 -18.66
N GLU A 525 34.19 2.13 -17.61
CA GLU A 525 35.08 1.65 -16.53
C GLU A 525 34.37 0.75 -15.50
N ASN A 526 33.03 0.73 -15.48
CA ASN A 526 32.29 -0.01 -14.47
C ASN A 526 32.28 -1.53 -14.75
N GLU A 527 32.22 -2.31 -13.67
CA GLU A 527 32.08 -3.76 -13.72
C GLU A 527 30.72 -4.19 -14.30
N LYS A 528 30.67 -5.44 -14.78
CA LYS A 528 29.44 -6.05 -15.28
C LYS A 528 28.65 -6.64 -14.13
N TYR A 529 27.41 -6.20 -13.98
CA TYR A 529 26.46 -6.78 -13.05
C TYR A 529 25.57 -7.81 -13.78
N ASP A 530 25.72 -9.08 -13.41
CA ASP A 530 24.84 -10.16 -13.87
C ASP A 530 23.48 -10.13 -13.15
N PHE A 531 22.40 -10.32 -13.91
CA PHE A 531 21.01 -10.40 -13.44
C PHE A 531 20.31 -11.66 -13.96
N ASP A 532 19.26 -12.08 -13.24
CA ASP A 532 18.44 -13.28 -13.49
C ASP A 532 17.01 -12.96 -13.03
N GLY A 533 15.97 -13.48 -13.71
CA GLY A 533 14.57 -13.34 -13.31
C GLY A 533 13.96 -11.92 -13.38
N TRP A 534 14.57 -10.99 -14.10
CA TRP A 534 14.12 -9.58 -14.13
C TRP A 534 12.93 -9.35 -15.07
N HIS A 535 12.06 -8.40 -14.71
CA HIS A 535 10.83 -8.13 -15.43
C HIS A 535 10.55 -6.63 -15.45
N LEU A 536 10.52 -6.01 -16.62
CA LEU A 536 10.25 -4.57 -16.76
C LEU A 536 8.91 -4.37 -17.47
N ALA A 537 8.00 -3.65 -16.82
CA ALA A 537 6.69 -3.30 -17.37
C ALA A 537 6.68 -1.87 -17.93
N PHE A 538 5.99 -1.68 -19.05
CA PHE A 538 5.81 -0.37 -19.69
C PHE A 538 4.35 -0.16 -20.10
N GLU A 539 3.76 1.02 -19.89
CA GLU A 539 2.51 1.40 -20.55
C GLU A 539 2.83 2.08 -21.90
N VAL A 540 2.16 1.63 -22.96
CA VAL A 540 2.29 2.14 -24.33
C VAL A 540 0.92 2.45 -24.91
N ASP A 541 0.82 3.46 -25.77
CA ASP A 541 -0.39 3.66 -26.58
C ASP A 541 -0.51 2.52 -27.62
N ILE A 542 -1.74 2.12 -27.97
CA ILE A 542 -1.98 1.40 -29.23
C ILE A 542 -2.39 2.43 -30.27
N LYS A 543 -1.71 2.45 -31.42
CA LYS A 543 -1.92 3.42 -32.51
C LYS A 543 -2.19 2.71 -33.84
N LYS A 544 -2.69 3.46 -34.82
CA LYS A 544 -2.86 3.01 -36.22
C LYS A 544 -2.23 3.99 -37.21
N GLN A 545 -1.58 3.48 -38.25
CA GLN A 545 -0.86 4.30 -39.24
C GLN A 545 -0.67 3.53 -40.57
N PHE A 546 -0.56 4.23 -41.71
CA PHE A 546 -0.32 3.59 -43.00
C PHE A 546 1.12 3.06 -43.13
N HIS A 547 1.28 2.00 -43.93
CA HIS A 547 2.55 1.33 -44.20
C HIS A 547 3.66 2.24 -44.79
N HIS A 548 3.31 3.38 -45.40
CA HIS A 548 4.31 4.33 -45.87
C HIS A 548 4.81 5.25 -44.75
N ASP A 549 3.94 5.68 -43.83
CA ASP A 549 4.27 6.66 -42.79
C ASP A 549 4.88 6.05 -41.51
N ILE A 550 4.74 4.74 -41.28
CA ILE A 550 5.22 4.07 -40.06
C ILE A 550 6.77 4.07 -39.94
N SER A 551 7.28 4.29 -38.74
CA SER A 551 8.72 4.38 -38.44
C SER A 551 9.38 2.98 -38.39
N VAL A 552 9.85 2.49 -39.54
CA VAL A 552 10.45 1.15 -39.73
C VAL A 552 11.57 1.17 -40.77
N SER A 553 12.51 0.22 -40.67
CA SER A 553 13.70 0.13 -41.53
C SER A 553 13.39 -0.23 -42.99
N ASP A 554 14.29 0.13 -43.91
CA ASP A 554 14.15 -0.22 -45.33
C ASP A 554 14.35 -1.73 -45.57
N GLU A 555 15.12 -2.41 -44.71
CA GLU A 555 15.28 -3.86 -44.68
C GLU A 555 13.95 -4.55 -44.30
N PHE A 556 13.26 -4.04 -43.27
CA PHE A 556 11.91 -4.47 -42.93
C PHE A 556 10.94 -4.18 -44.08
N ARG A 557 10.96 -2.97 -44.64
CA ARG A 557 10.10 -2.59 -45.79
C ARG A 557 10.36 -3.45 -47.03
N HIS A 558 11.58 -3.92 -47.24
CA HIS A 558 11.89 -4.89 -48.28
C HIS A 558 11.31 -6.26 -47.94
N LYS A 559 11.63 -6.81 -46.77
CA LYS A 559 11.19 -8.14 -46.33
C LYS A 559 9.67 -8.24 -46.19
N TYR A 560 8.99 -7.18 -45.77
CA TYR A 560 7.54 -7.15 -45.63
C TYR A 560 6.83 -7.40 -46.98
N LYS A 561 7.48 -7.13 -48.11
CA LYS A 561 6.99 -7.46 -49.47
C LYS A 561 6.88 -8.96 -49.72
N GLU A 562 7.55 -9.78 -48.91
CA GLU A 562 7.42 -11.24 -48.94
C GLU A 562 6.19 -11.76 -48.19
N SER A 563 5.55 -10.94 -47.35
CA SER A 563 4.33 -11.34 -46.61
C SER A 563 3.17 -11.63 -47.56
N ALA A 564 2.27 -12.53 -47.13
CA ALA A 564 1.06 -12.85 -47.91
C ALA A 564 0.19 -11.60 -48.14
N VAL A 565 0.03 -10.75 -47.11
CA VAL A 565 -0.75 -9.51 -47.18
C VAL A 565 -0.14 -8.52 -48.17
N PHE A 566 1.19 -8.32 -48.20
CA PHE A 566 1.80 -7.44 -49.20
C PHE A 566 1.74 -8.04 -50.61
N LYS A 567 2.02 -9.34 -50.77
CA LYS A 567 1.91 -10.03 -52.07
C LYS A 567 0.49 -9.92 -52.67
N GLN A 568 -0.55 -10.02 -51.84
CA GLN A 568 -1.94 -9.93 -52.28
C GLN A 568 -2.45 -8.48 -52.41
N HIS A 569 -2.01 -7.56 -51.55
CA HIS A 569 -2.58 -6.21 -51.48
C HIS A 569 -1.60 -5.06 -51.72
N GLY A 570 -0.37 -5.16 -51.25
CA GLY A 570 0.61 -4.07 -51.24
C GLY A 570 0.98 -3.54 -52.62
N GLN A 571 1.07 -4.39 -53.65
CA GLN A 571 1.44 -3.98 -55.01
C GLN A 571 0.42 -3.04 -55.70
N HIS A 572 -0.76 -2.81 -55.12
CA HIS A 572 -1.88 -2.09 -55.73
C HIS A 572 -2.12 -0.69 -55.13
N HIS A 573 -1.04 0.02 -54.79
CA HIS A 573 -1.03 1.34 -54.13
C HIS A 573 -2.03 2.37 -54.70
N SER A 574 -2.30 2.33 -56.01
CA SER A 574 -3.24 3.22 -56.70
C SER A 574 -4.72 3.00 -56.35
N THR A 575 -5.07 1.86 -55.76
CA THR A 575 -6.45 1.48 -55.37
C THR A 575 -6.60 1.23 -53.88
N ARG A 576 -5.54 0.73 -53.23
CA ARG A 576 -5.54 0.37 -51.81
C ARG A 576 -4.19 0.59 -51.15
N LEU A 577 -4.24 0.94 -49.87
CA LEU A 577 -3.10 1.06 -48.98
C LEU A 577 -3.17 -0.05 -47.92
N LEU A 578 -2.09 -0.21 -47.15
CA LEU A 578 -2.06 -1.05 -45.96
C LEU A 578 -2.01 -0.13 -44.74
N GLU A 579 -2.87 -0.38 -43.75
CA GLU A 579 -2.92 0.31 -42.47
C GLU A 579 -2.57 -0.69 -41.36
N HIS A 580 -1.61 -0.33 -40.50
CA HIS A 580 -1.16 -1.16 -39.39
C HIS A 580 -1.81 -0.72 -38.08
N ILE A 581 -2.06 -1.67 -37.17
CA ILE A 581 -2.31 -1.40 -35.75
C ILE A 581 -1.08 -1.90 -35.00
N TYR A 582 -0.50 -1.08 -34.12
CA TYR A 582 0.80 -1.32 -33.51
C TYR A 582 0.88 -0.80 -32.07
N LEU A 583 1.83 -1.34 -31.29
CA LEU A 583 2.22 -0.83 -29.98
C LEU A 583 3.19 0.35 -30.18
N ASP A 584 2.85 1.53 -29.67
CA ASP A 584 3.73 2.69 -29.75
C ASP A 584 4.85 2.62 -28.72
N LEU A 585 5.96 2.00 -29.12
CA LEU A 585 7.12 1.79 -28.26
C LEU A 585 7.95 3.07 -28.02
N GLU A 586 7.73 4.15 -28.79
CA GLU A 586 8.46 5.42 -28.62
C GLU A 586 7.95 6.19 -27.38
N THR A 587 6.67 6.06 -27.03
CA THR A 587 6.04 6.76 -25.90
C THR A 587 6.04 5.99 -24.57
N ALA A 588 6.73 4.85 -24.50
CA ALA A 588 6.70 3.90 -23.38
C ALA A 588 6.94 4.54 -21.98
N GLU A 589 5.94 4.50 -21.10
CA GLU A 589 6.02 4.91 -19.69
C GLU A 589 6.46 3.71 -18.83
N PHE A 590 7.55 3.82 -18.07
CA PHE A 590 8.01 2.70 -17.22
C PHE A 590 7.15 2.55 -15.96
N LEU A 591 6.67 1.32 -15.70
CA LEU A 591 5.80 0.97 -14.58
C LEU A 591 6.56 0.17 -13.53
N HIS A 592 7.17 0.86 -12.57
CA HIS A 592 7.85 0.21 -11.43
C HIS A 592 6.92 -0.76 -10.67
N GLU A 593 5.62 -0.44 -10.58
CA GLU A 593 4.62 -1.15 -9.79
C GLU A 593 4.26 -2.55 -10.33
N PHE A 594 4.61 -2.84 -11.59
CA PHE A 594 4.45 -4.17 -12.21
C PHE A 594 5.78 -4.75 -12.71
N SER A 595 6.90 -4.19 -12.24
CA SER A 595 8.25 -4.65 -12.53
C SER A 595 8.83 -5.45 -11.36
N SER A 596 9.75 -6.37 -11.64
CA SER A 596 10.41 -7.22 -10.63
C SER A 596 11.91 -7.29 -10.88
N PHE A 597 12.68 -7.16 -9.79
CA PHE A 597 14.14 -7.13 -9.80
C PHE A 597 14.67 -8.18 -8.83
N GLU A 598 14.58 -9.45 -9.23
CA GLU A 598 15.00 -10.58 -8.40
C GLU A 598 16.51 -10.53 -8.08
N GLY A 599 16.88 -10.96 -6.88
CA GLY A 599 18.25 -10.89 -6.36
C GLY A 599 18.84 -9.49 -6.07
N LEU A 600 18.27 -8.42 -6.64
CA LEU A 600 18.85 -7.06 -6.62
C LEU A 600 19.14 -6.54 -5.21
N PHE A 601 18.21 -6.74 -4.28
CA PHE A 601 18.30 -6.26 -2.89
C PHE A 601 18.87 -7.29 -1.91
N GLN A 602 19.25 -8.50 -2.38
CA GLN A 602 19.81 -9.56 -1.54
C GLN A 602 21.33 -9.43 -1.36
N LYS A 603 22.03 -8.83 -2.32
CA LYS A 603 23.46 -8.50 -2.22
C LYS A 603 23.62 -7.19 -1.43
N ARG A 604 24.70 -7.05 -0.66
CA ARG A 604 25.13 -5.77 -0.06
C ARG A 604 25.76 -4.88 -1.13
N ASP A 605 24.95 -4.51 -2.11
CA ASP A 605 25.34 -3.70 -3.24
C ASP A 605 25.05 -2.23 -2.92
N HIS A 606 26.06 -1.37 -3.04
CA HIS A 606 25.86 0.07 -2.88
C HIS A 606 25.16 0.58 -4.14
N ARG A 607 24.02 1.28 -3.98
CA ARG A 607 23.17 1.83 -5.05
C ARG A 607 22.56 0.79 -6.03
N PRO A 608 21.62 -0.07 -5.60
CA PRO A 608 20.84 -0.91 -6.52
C PRO A 608 20.02 -0.11 -7.55
N ILE A 609 19.71 1.17 -7.27
CA ILE A 609 19.00 2.09 -8.19
C ILE A 609 19.75 2.30 -9.52
N ASP A 610 21.08 2.43 -9.49
CA ASP A 610 21.89 2.75 -10.68
C ASP A 610 21.81 1.61 -11.73
N LYS A 611 21.49 0.38 -11.28
CA LYS A 611 21.27 -0.81 -12.11
C LYS A 611 19.88 -0.86 -12.71
N VAL A 612 18.86 -0.44 -11.96
CA VAL A 612 17.49 -0.30 -12.47
C VAL A 612 17.41 0.84 -13.49
N GLN A 613 18.02 1.99 -13.21
CA GLN A 613 18.13 3.10 -14.16
C GLN A 613 18.79 2.64 -15.47
N ALA A 614 19.90 1.90 -15.38
CA ALA A 614 20.57 1.33 -16.55
C ALA A 614 19.70 0.33 -17.32
N ALA A 615 19.06 -0.65 -16.65
CA ALA A 615 18.17 -1.61 -17.31
C ALA A 615 16.97 -0.93 -18.00
N VAL A 616 16.32 0.02 -17.32
CA VAL A 616 15.21 0.79 -17.89
C VAL A 616 15.68 1.63 -19.08
N HIS A 617 16.87 2.22 -19.03
CA HIS A 617 17.47 2.96 -20.14
C HIS A 617 17.79 2.05 -21.34
N TYR A 618 18.52 0.95 -21.16
CA TYR A 618 18.84 0.04 -22.26
C TYR A 618 17.58 -0.53 -22.93
N ILE A 619 16.54 -0.84 -22.13
CA ILE A 619 15.28 -1.32 -22.69
C ILE A 619 14.49 -0.20 -23.38
N LYS A 620 14.24 0.93 -22.72
CA LYS A 620 13.42 2.03 -23.28
C LYS A 620 14.11 2.80 -24.40
N SER A 621 15.39 3.13 -24.27
CA SER A 621 16.12 4.00 -25.20
C SER A 621 16.75 3.26 -26.38
N HIS A 622 16.91 1.93 -26.30
CA HIS A 622 17.58 1.16 -27.34
C HIS A 622 16.79 -0.09 -27.79
N TYR A 623 16.42 -1.00 -26.90
CA TYR A 623 15.73 -2.24 -27.28
C TYR A 623 14.33 -2.01 -27.86
N LEU A 624 13.49 -1.22 -27.19
CA LEU A 624 12.13 -0.91 -27.65
C LEU A 624 12.12 -0.19 -29.01
N PRO A 625 12.95 0.86 -29.26
CA PRO A 625 13.15 1.41 -30.61
C PRO A 625 13.68 0.41 -31.63
N HIS A 626 14.51 -0.57 -31.23
CA HIS A 626 15.01 -1.61 -32.13
C HIS A 626 13.91 -2.61 -32.54
N LEU A 627 12.98 -2.94 -31.63
CA LEU A 627 11.77 -3.71 -31.96
C LEU A 627 10.82 -2.93 -32.88
N ALA A 628 10.71 -1.61 -32.70
CA ALA A 628 9.95 -0.74 -33.58
C ALA A 628 10.56 -0.71 -35.00
N HIS A 629 11.87 -0.45 -35.09
CA HIS A 629 12.66 -0.43 -36.33
C HIS A 629 12.48 -1.70 -37.19
N TRP A 630 12.46 -2.88 -36.57
CA TRP A 630 12.23 -4.17 -37.24
C TRP A 630 10.76 -4.53 -37.46
N GLY A 631 9.81 -3.64 -37.17
CA GLY A 631 8.38 -3.86 -37.37
C GLY A 631 7.72 -4.86 -36.40
N LEU A 632 8.44 -5.32 -35.37
CA LEU A 632 7.98 -6.35 -34.42
C LEU A 632 6.89 -5.84 -33.47
N HIS A 633 6.76 -4.52 -33.35
CA HIS A 633 5.68 -3.82 -32.65
C HIS A 633 4.31 -3.85 -33.36
N ILE A 634 4.22 -4.34 -34.61
CA ILE A 634 2.97 -4.37 -35.40
C ILE A 634 2.10 -5.57 -34.98
N LEU A 635 0.90 -5.29 -34.48
CA LEU A 635 -0.07 -6.28 -34.02
C LEU A 635 -0.96 -6.81 -35.16
N TYR A 636 -1.32 -5.95 -36.11
CA TYR A 636 -2.22 -6.31 -37.21
C TYR A 636 -2.02 -5.43 -38.45
N THR A 637 -2.50 -5.88 -39.61
CA THR A 637 -2.53 -5.09 -40.85
C THR A 637 -3.85 -5.27 -41.59
N VAL A 638 -4.44 -4.16 -42.04
CA VAL A 638 -5.69 -4.12 -42.79
C VAL A 638 -5.45 -3.48 -44.18
N PRO A 639 -5.91 -4.10 -45.28
CA PRO A 639 -5.95 -3.43 -46.58
C PRO A 639 -7.15 -2.47 -46.66
N ILE A 640 -6.89 -1.20 -47.00
CA ILE A 640 -7.89 -0.13 -47.09
C ILE A 640 -7.95 0.41 -48.52
N TRP A 641 -9.13 0.32 -49.15
CA TRP A 641 -9.37 0.81 -50.50
C TRP A 641 -9.74 2.30 -50.48
N HIS A 642 -9.04 3.10 -51.29
CA HIS A 642 -9.23 4.56 -51.39
C HIS A 642 -9.68 5.01 -52.78
N SER A 643 -9.60 4.15 -53.79
CA SER A 643 -10.11 4.42 -55.14
C SER A 643 -10.74 3.19 -55.78
N GLY A 644 -11.69 3.43 -56.69
CA GLY A 644 -12.49 2.40 -57.37
C GLY A 644 -13.96 2.80 -57.47
N THR A 645 -14.71 2.14 -58.37
CA THR A 645 -16.18 2.24 -58.39
C THR A 645 -16.80 1.13 -57.57
N LEU A 646 -17.98 1.37 -56.99
CA LEU A 646 -18.71 0.38 -56.18
C LEU A 646 -18.92 -0.96 -56.92
N GLU A 647 -19.06 -0.94 -58.24
CA GLU A 647 -19.23 -2.11 -59.11
C GLU A 647 -17.94 -2.92 -59.33
N THR A 648 -16.76 -2.36 -59.01
CA THR A 648 -15.45 -2.99 -59.23
C THR A 648 -14.74 -3.38 -57.93
N LEU A 649 -15.29 -3.03 -56.78
CA LEU A 649 -14.78 -3.42 -55.46
C LEU A 649 -15.28 -4.81 -55.04
N PRO A 650 -14.41 -5.68 -54.49
CA PRO A 650 -14.84 -6.85 -53.73
C PRO A 650 -15.85 -6.48 -52.63
N SER A 651 -16.84 -7.35 -52.39
CA SER A 651 -17.94 -7.09 -51.44
C SER A 651 -17.50 -6.93 -49.98
N CYS A 652 -16.27 -7.34 -49.64
CA CYS A 652 -15.63 -7.18 -48.34
C CYS A 652 -14.47 -6.14 -48.34
N SER A 653 -14.37 -5.28 -49.36
CA SER A 653 -13.32 -4.26 -49.42
C SER A 653 -13.60 -3.10 -48.46
N LEU A 654 -12.84 -3.09 -47.36
CA LEU A 654 -12.82 -2.02 -46.38
C LEU A 654 -12.34 -0.71 -46.99
N THR A 655 -13.10 0.36 -46.78
CA THR A 655 -12.83 1.71 -47.29
C THR A 655 -12.51 2.72 -46.19
N SER A 656 -12.88 2.41 -44.95
CA SER A 656 -12.36 3.07 -43.73
C SER A 656 -12.45 2.11 -42.53
N ILE A 657 -11.57 2.32 -41.53
CA ILE A 657 -11.60 1.59 -40.25
C ILE A 657 -11.37 2.49 -39.04
N ALA A 658 -11.96 2.09 -37.91
CA ALA A 658 -11.60 2.48 -36.55
C ALA A 658 -11.23 1.22 -35.74
N TYR A 659 -10.64 1.40 -34.54
CA TYR A 659 -10.49 0.33 -33.56
C TYR A 659 -10.82 0.83 -32.16
N HIS A 660 -11.25 -0.08 -31.28
CA HIS A 660 -11.48 0.17 -29.87
C HIS A 660 -10.98 -1.03 -29.05
N ILE A 661 -10.42 -0.79 -27.86
CA ILE A 661 -10.11 -1.87 -26.92
C ILE A 661 -11.37 -2.16 -26.10
N TYR A 662 -12.08 -3.22 -26.47
CA TYR A 662 -13.31 -3.62 -25.79
C TYR A 662 -13.02 -4.57 -24.62
N SER A 663 -13.72 -4.35 -23.52
CA SER A 663 -13.91 -5.30 -22.43
C SER A 663 -15.32 -5.13 -21.86
N LYS A 664 -15.89 -6.20 -21.29
CA LYS A 664 -17.20 -6.15 -20.61
C LYS A 664 -17.17 -5.26 -19.35
N THR A 665 -16.00 -5.11 -18.74
CA THR A 665 -15.75 -4.27 -17.56
C THR A 665 -14.51 -3.42 -17.79
N GLN A 666 -14.52 -2.17 -17.32
CA GLN A 666 -13.43 -1.23 -17.60
C GLN A 666 -12.09 -1.70 -16.99
N ILE A 667 -11.11 -1.94 -17.85
CA ILE A 667 -9.75 -2.34 -17.48
C ILE A 667 -8.88 -1.08 -17.45
N THR A 668 -8.27 -0.80 -16.30
CA THR A 668 -7.34 0.33 -16.06
C THR A 668 -6.05 -0.19 -15.43
N ARG A 669 -5.03 0.69 -15.30
CA ARG A 669 -3.79 0.40 -14.58
C ARG A 669 -4.02 -0.17 -13.17
N HIS A 670 -5.14 0.16 -12.52
CA HIS A 670 -5.46 -0.26 -11.15
C HIS A 670 -6.48 -1.42 -11.05
N THR A 671 -7.19 -1.76 -12.13
CA THR A 671 -8.24 -2.83 -12.10
C THR A 671 -7.87 -4.08 -12.88
N TRP A 672 -6.81 -4.07 -13.70
CA TRP A 672 -6.55 -5.15 -14.66
C TRP A 672 -6.30 -6.53 -14.06
N ALA A 673 -5.73 -6.62 -12.86
CA ALA A 673 -5.46 -7.90 -12.19
C ALA A 673 -6.74 -8.57 -11.64
N HIS A 674 -7.85 -7.82 -11.51
CA HIS A 674 -9.12 -8.28 -10.93
C HIS A 674 -10.19 -8.59 -11.99
N VAL A 675 -9.90 -8.26 -13.25
CA VAL A 675 -10.83 -8.46 -14.36
C VAL A 675 -10.49 -9.76 -15.09
N ALA A 676 -11.20 -10.83 -14.73
CA ALA A 676 -11.20 -12.12 -15.42
C ALA A 676 -11.83 -12.08 -16.84
N ALA A 677 -12.21 -10.90 -17.34
CA ALA A 677 -12.60 -10.72 -18.74
C ALA A 677 -11.34 -10.53 -19.60
N GLU A 678 -11.27 -11.25 -20.72
CA GLU A 678 -10.27 -11.03 -21.75
C GLU A 678 -10.65 -9.79 -22.59
N PRO A 679 -9.83 -8.73 -22.62
CA PRO A 679 -10.03 -7.62 -23.55
C PRO A 679 -9.62 -8.02 -24.98
N ALA A 680 -10.21 -7.33 -25.96
CA ALA A 680 -9.87 -7.50 -27.37
C ALA A 680 -9.76 -6.15 -28.10
N ILE A 681 -8.85 -6.07 -29.07
CA ILE A 681 -8.85 -5.00 -30.07
C ILE A 681 -9.96 -5.32 -31.07
N VAL A 682 -11.02 -4.51 -31.07
CA VAL A 682 -12.14 -4.63 -32.00
C VAL A 682 -11.96 -3.60 -33.11
N ILE A 683 -11.69 -4.10 -34.31
CA ILE A 683 -11.60 -3.32 -35.55
C ILE A 683 -13.01 -3.20 -36.15
N LEU A 684 -13.43 -1.98 -36.43
CA LEU A 684 -14.75 -1.63 -36.98
C LEU A 684 -14.54 -1.02 -38.36
N GLY A 685 -15.21 -1.57 -39.38
CA GLY A 685 -14.96 -1.25 -40.79
C GLY A 685 -16.19 -0.93 -41.62
N MET A 686 -16.00 -0.05 -42.61
CA MET A 686 -17.02 0.38 -43.57
C MET A 686 -16.67 -0.05 -44.99
N ILE A 687 -17.65 -0.49 -45.78
CA ILE A 687 -17.48 -0.76 -47.21
C ILE A 687 -18.09 0.36 -48.07
N GLY A 688 -17.68 0.44 -49.33
CA GLY A 688 -18.32 1.32 -50.33
C GLY A 688 -18.21 2.82 -50.06
N PHE A 689 -17.14 3.27 -49.39
CA PHE A 689 -16.85 4.67 -49.07
C PHE A 689 -17.89 5.34 -48.15
N ARG A 690 -18.62 4.55 -47.37
CA ARG A 690 -19.48 5.06 -46.29
C ARG A 690 -18.61 5.67 -45.19
N SER A 691 -19.04 6.81 -44.66
CA SER A 691 -18.46 7.42 -43.47
C SER A 691 -18.62 6.50 -42.26
N LEU A 692 -17.59 6.45 -41.39
CA LEU A 692 -17.69 5.81 -40.09
C LEU A 692 -18.86 6.41 -39.28
N PRO A 693 -19.74 5.59 -38.69
CA PRO A 693 -20.65 6.01 -37.63
C PRO A 693 -19.90 6.71 -36.48
N SER A 694 -20.59 7.56 -35.71
CA SER A 694 -20.01 8.12 -34.49
C SER A 694 -19.64 6.98 -33.53
N THR A 695 -18.38 6.91 -33.16
CA THR A 695 -17.84 5.90 -32.23
C THR A 695 -17.96 6.31 -30.76
N TYR A 696 -18.41 7.55 -30.50
CA TYR A 696 -18.72 8.09 -29.17
C TYR A 696 -20.15 8.63 -29.14
N LEU A 697 -20.69 8.72 -27.93
CA LEU A 697 -22.08 9.10 -27.65
C LEU A 697 -22.03 10.19 -26.57
N ASP A 698 -22.07 11.45 -26.99
CA ASP A 698 -21.84 12.56 -26.08
C ASP A 698 -23.10 12.88 -25.27
N ALA A 699 -22.98 12.90 -23.95
CA ALA A 699 -24.10 13.09 -23.04
C ALA A 699 -23.75 14.13 -21.96
N LYS A 700 -24.50 15.23 -21.91
CA LYS A 700 -24.19 16.40 -21.07
C LYS A 700 -25.36 16.82 -20.20
N SER A 701 -25.16 16.77 -18.89
CA SER A 701 -25.97 17.46 -17.88
C SER A 701 -25.13 18.59 -17.24
N ALA A 702 -25.78 19.54 -16.57
CA ALA A 702 -25.12 20.66 -15.92
C ALA A 702 -25.89 21.11 -14.68
N ALA A 703 -25.19 21.61 -13.67
CA ALA A 703 -25.77 22.21 -12.47
C ALA A 703 -25.37 23.69 -12.41
N ARG A 704 -26.32 24.56 -12.04
CA ARG A 704 -26.13 26.03 -11.98
C ARG A 704 -26.76 26.58 -10.69
N TRP A 705 -25.99 27.35 -9.94
CA TRP A 705 -26.42 28.03 -8.71
C TRP A 705 -25.87 29.46 -8.70
N GLU A 706 -26.46 30.34 -7.89
CA GLU A 706 -26.10 31.75 -7.84
C GLU A 706 -26.43 32.35 -6.46
N ALA A 707 -25.42 32.84 -5.77
CA ALA A 707 -25.56 33.46 -4.46
C ALA A 707 -24.64 34.68 -4.33
N TYR A 708 -25.16 35.75 -3.75
CA TYR A 708 -24.43 37.01 -3.54
C TYR A 708 -24.24 37.23 -2.04
N ILE A 709 -22.99 37.28 -1.59
CA ILE A 709 -22.69 37.73 -0.22
C ILE A 709 -22.62 39.25 -0.24
N VAL A 710 -23.48 39.90 0.54
CA VAL A 710 -23.61 41.36 0.61
C VAL A 710 -23.12 41.83 1.96
N LEU A 711 -22.05 42.62 1.95
CA LEU A 711 -21.51 43.33 3.10
C LEU A 711 -22.08 44.77 3.03
N GLN A 712 -23.06 45.08 3.86
CA GLN A 712 -23.72 46.38 3.91
C GLN A 712 -23.34 47.13 5.19
N SER A 713 -23.22 48.45 5.12
CA SER A 713 -23.10 49.29 6.32
C SER A 713 -24.46 49.80 6.77
N ASP A 714 -24.73 49.67 8.06
CA ASP A 714 -25.93 50.16 8.74
C ASP A 714 -25.53 51.09 9.91
N LEU A 715 -26.50 51.60 10.66
CA LEU A 715 -26.28 52.49 11.81
C LEU A 715 -25.48 51.83 12.93
N ASP A 716 -25.69 50.53 13.14
CA ASP A 716 -24.99 49.71 14.16
C ASP A 716 -23.72 49.02 13.61
N GLY A 717 -23.19 49.49 12.47
CA GLY A 717 -21.99 48.97 11.81
C GLY A 717 -22.26 48.04 10.63
N LEU A 718 -21.28 47.19 10.32
CA LEU A 718 -21.36 46.25 9.20
C LEU A 718 -22.39 45.14 9.46
N LYS A 719 -23.08 44.72 8.39
CA LYS A 719 -23.98 43.57 8.31
C LYS A 719 -23.67 42.69 7.10
N VAL A 720 -23.70 41.38 7.31
CA VAL A 720 -23.38 40.37 6.27
C VAL A 720 -24.57 39.45 6.04
N ALA A 721 -25.13 39.53 4.83
CA ALA A 721 -26.29 38.77 4.38
C ALA A 721 -25.98 38.02 3.08
N VAL A 722 -26.73 36.94 2.83
CA VAL A 722 -26.81 36.33 1.49
C VAL A 722 -28.06 36.84 0.79
N VAL A 723 -27.91 37.25 -0.46
CA VAL A 723 -28.98 37.65 -1.37
C VAL A 723 -28.93 36.73 -2.60
N GLY A 724 -30.07 36.48 -3.22
CA GLY A 724 -30.20 35.50 -4.30
C GLY A 724 -30.72 34.15 -3.80
N SER A 725 -30.40 33.07 -4.52
CA SER A 725 -30.92 31.73 -4.22
C SER A 725 -29.84 30.67 -4.44
N PRO A 726 -29.20 30.16 -3.35
CA PRO A 726 -28.17 29.12 -3.46
C PRO A 726 -28.72 27.75 -3.88
N ALA A 727 -29.99 27.66 -4.28
CA ALA A 727 -30.62 26.45 -4.79
C ALA A 727 -30.02 26.04 -6.14
N VAL A 728 -29.58 24.79 -6.23
CA VAL A 728 -28.94 24.25 -7.43
C VAL A 728 -29.98 23.87 -8.47
N LYS A 729 -29.88 24.50 -9.65
CA LYS A 729 -30.74 24.24 -10.81
C LYS A 729 -30.04 23.23 -11.71
N PHE A 730 -30.62 22.05 -11.84
CA PHE A 730 -30.10 20.96 -12.67
C PHE A 730 -30.71 21.03 -14.08
N GLU A 731 -29.87 21.08 -15.11
CA GLU A 731 -30.29 20.96 -16.52
C GLU A 731 -30.50 19.48 -16.89
N LYS A 732 -31.47 19.21 -17.75
CA LYS A 732 -31.72 17.85 -18.25
C LYS A 732 -30.57 17.38 -19.14
N THR A 733 -30.27 16.08 -19.07
CA THR A 733 -29.30 15.40 -19.94
C THR A 733 -29.62 15.66 -21.42
N LYS A 734 -28.70 16.30 -22.13
CA LYS A 734 -28.70 16.41 -23.60
C LYS A 734 -27.84 15.29 -24.15
N PHE A 735 -28.29 14.66 -25.24
CA PHE A 735 -27.56 13.64 -25.97
C PHE A 735 -27.23 14.17 -27.37
N GLU A 736 -26.02 13.90 -27.86
CA GLU A 736 -25.55 14.26 -29.18
C GLU A 736 -25.05 12.99 -29.89
N GLY A 737 -25.70 12.65 -31.02
CA GLY A 737 -25.65 11.33 -31.65
C GLY A 737 -27.04 10.72 -31.79
N ASP A 738 -27.25 9.91 -32.84
CA ASP A 738 -28.57 9.38 -33.16
C ASP A 738 -28.80 7.98 -32.52
N THR A 739 -29.95 7.83 -31.86
CA THR A 739 -30.49 6.64 -31.15
C THR A 739 -29.96 6.27 -29.73
N ILE A 740 -30.88 5.67 -28.96
CA ILE A 740 -30.72 5.00 -27.64
C ILE A 740 -30.32 5.85 -26.41
N ALA A 741 -31.08 6.92 -26.15
CA ALA A 741 -31.16 7.53 -24.79
C ALA A 741 -31.78 6.62 -23.71
N ALA A 742 -32.20 5.39 -24.04
CA ALA A 742 -33.06 4.52 -23.21
C ALA A 742 -32.33 3.42 -22.41
N ARG A 743 -30.99 3.43 -22.36
CA ARG A 743 -30.19 2.39 -21.66
C ARG A 743 -29.05 2.89 -20.79
N PHE A 744 -28.77 4.19 -20.76
CA PHE A 744 -27.69 4.76 -19.95
C PHE A 744 -28.23 5.39 -18.66
N THR A 745 -27.39 5.41 -17.62
CA THR A 745 -27.68 6.09 -16.35
C THR A 745 -28.01 7.55 -16.62
N ASP A 746 -29.17 8.03 -16.15
CA ASP A 746 -29.54 9.43 -16.34
C ASP A 746 -28.57 10.35 -15.58
N LEU A 747 -27.78 11.10 -16.34
CA LEU A 747 -26.78 12.03 -15.80
C LEU A 747 -27.42 13.16 -14.99
N HIS A 748 -28.68 13.51 -15.24
CA HIS A 748 -29.42 14.49 -14.44
C HIS A 748 -29.71 13.94 -13.03
N THR A 749 -30.29 12.75 -12.92
CA THR A 749 -30.48 12.03 -11.65
C THR A 749 -29.15 11.78 -10.93
N ASN A 750 -28.10 11.39 -11.66
CA ASN A 750 -26.79 11.11 -11.07
C ASN A 750 -26.10 12.38 -10.54
N LEU A 751 -26.19 13.50 -11.28
CA LEU A 751 -25.69 14.81 -10.84
C LEU A 751 -26.48 15.35 -9.64
N GLN A 752 -27.79 15.10 -9.59
CA GLN A 752 -28.65 15.44 -8.46
C GLN A 752 -28.36 14.60 -7.20
N ALA A 753 -27.82 13.39 -7.35
CA ALA A 753 -27.41 12.55 -6.22
C ALA A 753 -26.06 12.99 -5.59
N HIS A 754 -25.18 13.63 -6.37
CA HIS A 754 -23.82 14.01 -5.95
C HIS A 754 -23.66 15.49 -5.56
N LEU A 755 -24.64 16.35 -5.84
CA LEU A 755 -24.63 17.76 -5.44
C LEU A 755 -25.79 18.06 -4.47
N PRO A 756 -25.57 18.85 -3.41
CA PRO A 756 -26.63 19.23 -2.50
C PRO A 756 -27.68 20.11 -3.21
N PRO A 757 -28.96 20.07 -2.81
CA PRO A 757 -30.02 20.86 -3.43
C PRO A 757 -29.86 22.38 -3.24
N THR A 758 -29.08 22.77 -2.23
CA THR A 758 -28.67 24.15 -1.93
C THR A 758 -27.20 24.14 -1.52
N ILE A 759 -26.41 25.09 -2.03
CA ILE A 759 -25.05 25.33 -1.55
C ILE A 759 -25.11 25.95 -0.15
N ASP A 760 -24.40 25.35 0.81
CA ASP A 760 -24.23 25.96 2.13
C ASP A 760 -23.10 27.01 2.08
N LEU A 761 -23.32 28.13 2.77
CA LEU A 761 -22.40 29.25 2.92
C LEU A 761 -22.21 29.62 4.40
N ALA A 762 -22.68 28.79 5.34
CA ALA A 762 -22.67 29.05 6.77
C ALA A 762 -21.26 29.31 7.35
N ASP A 763 -20.23 28.62 6.86
CA ASP A 763 -18.83 28.84 7.29
C ASP A 763 -18.29 30.19 6.81
N VAL A 764 -18.43 30.51 5.52
CA VAL A 764 -18.03 31.80 4.93
C VAL A 764 -18.79 32.97 5.60
N LEU A 765 -20.07 32.78 5.91
CA LEU A 765 -20.84 33.74 6.69
C LEU A 765 -20.37 33.85 8.14
N ARG A 766 -19.88 32.78 8.77
CA ARG A 766 -19.36 32.81 10.14
C ARG A 766 -18.09 33.64 10.21
N GLU A 767 -17.17 33.44 9.26
CA GLU A 767 -15.93 34.21 9.14
C GLU A 767 -16.21 35.69 8.87
N LEU A 768 -17.00 36.01 7.84
CA LEU A 768 -17.32 37.41 7.51
C LEU A 768 -18.16 38.11 8.60
N ARG A 769 -18.91 37.37 9.43
CA ARG A 769 -19.65 37.95 10.56
C ARG A 769 -18.78 38.31 11.76
N VAL A 770 -17.51 37.93 11.80
CA VAL A 770 -16.55 38.48 12.77
C VAL A 770 -16.40 40.01 12.60
N PHE A 771 -16.68 40.53 11.40
CA PHE A 771 -16.68 41.97 11.12
C PHE A 771 -17.98 42.71 11.51
N GLU A 772 -19.04 42.01 11.93
CA GLU A 772 -20.27 42.69 12.41
C GLU A 772 -20.11 43.27 13.82
N GLY A 773 -20.83 44.36 14.09
CA GLY A 773 -21.02 44.88 15.45
C GLY A 773 -19.89 45.77 15.97
N VAL A 774 -19.68 45.74 17.29
CA VAL A 774 -19.01 46.82 18.03
C VAL A 774 -17.58 46.44 18.42
N TRP A 775 -16.62 47.10 17.77
CA TRP A 775 -15.19 46.92 17.97
C TRP A 775 -14.70 47.81 19.12
N HIS A 776 -14.10 47.17 20.12
CA HIS A 776 -13.60 47.83 21.34
C HIS A 776 -12.07 47.77 21.37
N TYR A 777 -11.41 48.87 21.70
CA TYR A 777 -9.96 48.89 21.85
C TYR A 777 -9.55 48.33 23.22
N GLY A 778 -8.38 47.69 23.31
CA GLY A 778 -7.85 47.13 24.56
C GLY A 778 -7.44 48.16 25.63
N PHE A 779 -7.53 49.46 25.33
CA PHE A 779 -7.19 50.54 26.26
C PHE A 779 -8.46 51.12 26.94
N PRO A 780 -8.54 51.08 28.29
CA PRO A 780 -9.66 51.69 29.02
C PRO A 780 -9.83 53.18 28.69
N GLY A 781 -11.09 53.60 28.49
CA GLY A 781 -11.44 55.00 28.18
C GLY A 781 -11.43 55.37 26.69
N THR A 782 -11.04 54.45 25.80
CA THR A 782 -11.25 54.63 24.36
C THR A 782 -12.73 54.46 23.98
N HIS A 783 -13.17 55.18 22.93
CA HIS A 783 -14.52 55.01 22.39
C HIS A 783 -14.70 53.64 21.71
N ALA A 784 -15.96 53.20 21.61
CA ALA A 784 -16.35 52.08 20.78
C ALA A 784 -16.36 52.48 19.29
N TYR A 785 -16.02 51.54 18.41
CA TYR A 785 -16.00 51.72 16.96
C TYR A 785 -16.86 50.68 16.25
N ALA A 786 -17.18 50.93 14.99
CA ALA A 786 -17.84 50.02 14.08
C ALA A 786 -17.18 50.08 12.70
N LEU A 787 -17.14 48.95 12.00
CA LEU A 787 -16.66 48.87 10.62
C LEU A 787 -17.77 49.30 9.65
N ALA A 788 -17.40 50.06 8.62
CA ALA A 788 -18.30 50.56 7.59
C ALA A 788 -17.60 50.65 6.22
N ASN A 789 -18.35 51.00 5.17
CA ASN A 789 -17.89 51.19 3.80
C ASN A 789 -16.89 50.12 3.32
N PRO A 790 -17.30 48.83 3.22
CA PRO A 790 -16.42 47.77 2.75
C PRO A 790 -16.00 48.01 1.30
N VAL A 791 -14.70 47.95 1.02
CA VAL A 791 -14.12 48.08 -0.32
C VAL A 791 -13.17 46.92 -0.58
N PHE A 792 -13.42 46.17 -1.64
CA PHE A 792 -12.51 45.14 -2.13
C PHE A 792 -11.40 45.77 -2.98
N THR A 793 -10.14 45.40 -2.71
CA THR A 793 -9.01 45.79 -3.57
C THR A 793 -8.93 44.90 -4.81
N ARG A 794 -8.08 45.28 -5.78
CA ARG A 794 -7.77 44.44 -6.94
C ARG A 794 -6.98 43.16 -6.57
N ALA A 795 -6.35 43.11 -5.40
CA ALA A 795 -5.65 41.92 -4.91
C ALA A 795 -6.56 40.96 -4.12
N GLY A 796 -7.77 41.40 -3.75
CA GLY A 796 -8.75 40.61 -2.99
C GLY A 796 -8.89 41.00 -1.51
N ASP A 797 -8.07 41.94 -1.01
CA ASP A 797 -8.19 42.42 0.37
C ASP A 797 -9.52 43.15 0.59
N ILE A 798 -10.05 43.08 1.82
CA ILE A 798 -11.23 43.84 2.23
C ILE A 798 -10.79 44.99 3.14
N LEU A 799 -11.03 46.22 2.71
CA LEU A 799 -10.78 47.44 3.48
C LEU A 799 -12.08 47.96 4.08
N PHE A 800 -11.99 48.52 5.30
CA PHE A 800 -13.13 49.09 6.03
C PHE A 800 -12.81 50.49 6.55
N GLU A 801 -13.81 51.36 6.57
CA GLU A 801 -13.81 52.63 7.29
C GLU A 801 -14.15 52.40 8.77
N LEU A 802 -13.29 52.86 9.69
CA LEU A 802 -13.57 52.85 11.13
C LEU A 802 -14.41 54.07 11.52
N ARG A 803 -15.63 53.85 12.02
CA ARG A 803 -16.53 54.90 12.52
C ARG A 803 -16.71 54.79 14.04
N LEU A 804 -16.89 55.94 14.70
CA LEU A 804 -17.24 55.99 16.13
C LEU A 804 -18.67 55.48 16.34
N HIS A 805 -18.80 54.37 17.07
CA HIS A 805 -20.09 53.74 17.34
C HIS A 805 -20.94 54.64 18.25
N GLY A 806 -22.17 54.95 17.82
CA GLY A 806 -23.08 55.87 18.50
C GLY A 806 -22.98 57.35 18.07
N ASN A 807 -21.93 57.76 17.35
CA ASN A 807 -21.79 59.12 16.81
C ASN A 807 -22.39 59.27 15.39
N GLY A 808 -23.50 58.57 15.11
CA GLY A 808 -24.30 58.83 13.91
C GLY A 808 -24.88 60.26 13.95
N PRO A 809 -24.90 61.01 12.84
CA PRO A 809 -25.48 62.34 12.83
C PRO A 809 -26.97 62.25 13.17
N GLN A 810 -27.38 62.90 14.26
CA GLN A 810 -28.80 63.01 14.60
C GLN A 810 -29.55 63.61 13.41
N SER A 811 -30.49 62.85 12.84
CA SER A 811 -31.30 63.33 11.73
C SER A 811 -32.10 64.55 12.22
N PRO A 812 -31.98 65.72 11.57
CA PRO A 812 -32.58 66.94 12.08
C PRO A 812 -34.09 66.77 12.11
N SER A 813 -34.69 67.05 13.28
CA SER A 813 -36.13 66.93 13.52
C SER A 813 -36.91 67.83 12.58
N ARG A 814 -37.37 67.25 11.47
CA ARG A 814 -37.92 67.99 10.33
C ARG A 814 -39.32 68.51 10.64
N THR A 815 -39.37 69.67 11.28
CA THR A 815 -40.58 70.47 11.50
C THR A 815 -41.31 70.68 10.18
N ALA A 816 -42.62 70.40 10.18
CA ALA A 816 -43.45 70.45 8.99
C ALA A 816 -44.26 71.75 8.92
N PRO A 817 -43.94 72.70 8.02
CA PRO A 817 -44.90 73.70 7.58
C PRO A 817 -45.87 73.04 6.59
N GLY A 818 -47.17 73.05 6.92
CA GLY A 818 -48.18 72.37 6.11
C GLY A 818 -48.63 73.15 4.89
N PHE A 819 -49.00 72.43 3.82
CA PHE A 819 -49.87 72.94 2.76
C PHE A 819 -51.21 72.19 2.81
N ARG A 820 -52.33 72.95 2.79
CA ARG A 820 -53.70 72.42 2.84
C ARG A 820 -54.49 72.78 1.59
N LEU A 821 -54.80 71.78 0.78
CA LEU A 821 -56.01 71.62 -0.06
C LEU A 821 -56.28 70.09 -0.03
N GLY A 822 -57.47 69.54 0.16
CA GLY A 822 -58.82 70.08 -0.07
C GLY A 822 -59.25 69.71 -1.49
N VAL A 823 -60.28 68.89 -1.76
CA VAL A 823 -61.40 68.41 -0.91
C VAL A 823 -61.88 67.01 -1.37
N GLY A 824 -62.18 66.14 -0.39
CA GLY A 824 -63.39 65.27 -0.34
C GLY A 824 -63.49 64.03 -1.27
N ALA A 825 -64.35 63.05 -0.98
CA ALA A 825 -65.16 62.85 0.22
C ALA A 825 -65.54 61.36 0.44
N SER A 826 -65.38 60.90 1.69
CA SER A 826 -66.35 60.13 2.51
C SER A 826 -66.71 58.66 2.16
N PRO A 827 -67.19 57.87 3.16
CA PRO A 827 -67.07 56.41 3.14
C PRO A 827 -68.39 55.62 3.29
N MET A 828 -68.31 54.29 3.28
CA MET A 828 -69.25 53.43 4.01
C MET A 828 -68.58 52.25 4.72
N ARG A 829 -69.32 51.55 5.59
CA ARG A 829 -68.81 50.67 6.65
C ARG A 829 -69.50 49.27 6.60
N PRO A 830 -69.55 48.45 7.67
CA PRO A 830 -69.08 47.07 7.65
C PRO A 830 -70.16 46.00 7.41
N GLY A 831 -69.71 44.75 7.21
CA GLY A 831 -70.55 43.55 7.31
C GLY A 831 -69.78 42.39 7.97
N SER A 832 -70.40 41.75 8.96
CA SER A 832 -69.94 40.49 9.59
C SER A 832 -70.92 39.34 9.25
N ILE A 833 -70.86 38.20 9.96
CA ILE A 833 -71.71 36.97 9.82
C ILE A 833 -71.14 35.94 8.79
N SER A 834 -71.12 34.61 9.01
CA SER A 834 -71.05 33.78 10.25
C SER A 834 -70.80 32.28 9.93
N ARG A 835 -70.34 31.51 10.92
CA ARG A 835 -70.59 30.05 11.21
C ARG A 835 -71.11 29.10 10.10
N SER A 836 -70.34 28.03 9.84
CA SER A 836 -70.75 26.59 9.87
C SER A 836 -69.54 25.72 9.43
N SER A 837 -68.92 24.77 10.16
CA SER A 837 -69.31 23.69 11.10
C SER A 837 -69.37 22.30 10.44
N SER A 838 -68.74 21.28 11.08
CA SER A 838 -68.73 19.83 10.74
C SER A 838 -68.16 19.42 9.36
N SER A 839 -67.44 18.31 9.18
CA SER A 839 -66.82 17.32 10.10
C SER A 839 -65.62 16.65 9.35
N GLU A 840 -64.98 15.50 9.63
CA GLU A 840 -65.21 14.32 10.50
C GLU A 840 -63.84 13.67 10.90
N TYR A 841 -63.78 12.36 11.18
CA TYR A 841 -62.59 11.60 11.60
C TYR A 841 -62.37 10.32 10.72
N PRO A 842 -61.34 9.45 10.92
CA PRO A 842 -60.71 8.62 9.88
C PRO A 842 -61.11 7.13 9.94
N PRO A 843 -60.43 6.19 9.23
CA PRO A 843 -59.37 5.42 9.91
C PRO A 843 -58.23 4.74 9.08
N ARG A 844 -57.04 4.66 9.71
CA ARG A 844 -56.08 3.53 9.89
C ARG A 844 -55.74 2.46 8.81
N TYR A 845 -54.49 1.97 8.93
CA TYR A 845 -53.90 0.66 8.50
C TYR A 845 -53.62 0.49 6.98
N LYS A 846 -52.54 -0.17 6.53
CA LYS A 846 -51.86 -1.39 7.06
C LYS A 846 -50.31 -1.32 7.13
N ARG A 847 -49.71 -2.43 7.59
CA ARG A 847 -48.27 -2.77 7.72
C ARG A 847 -48.00 -4.06 6.92
N SER A 848 -46.74 -4.53 6.88
CA SER A 848 -46.24 -5.74 6.16
C SER A 848 -46.24 -5.62 4.62
N VAL A 849 -45.33 -6.29 3.90
CA VAL A 849 -44.24 -7.19 4.38
C VAL A 849 -43.01 -6.39 4.77
#